data_AF-A0A7W8HE37-F1
#
_entry.id   AF-A0A7W8HE37-F1
#
_cell.length_a   1.000
_cell.length_b   1.000
_cell.length_c   1.000
_cell.angle_alpha   90.00
_cell.angle_beta   90.00
_cell.angle_gamma   90.00
#
_symmetry.space_group_name_H-M   'P 1'
#
loop_
_entity.id
_entity.type
_entity.pdbx_description
1 polymer ?
#
loop_
_entity_poly.entity_id
_entity_poly.type
_entity_poly.pdbx_seq_one_letter_code
_entity_poly.pdbx_strand_id
1 'polypeptide(L)'
;MRLLRLHLLAFSPFTGQVLDFGAAAQRLVLVHGPNEAGKSSALRAMSDLRFGIPQQSRDNFVHPHPQMLLGGEFEDREGRRHSLLRRKGRNATLLLADFARAEPAGDPAPPELQALLSCGLGRDEHDRSFALDHQRLRQGGDALLRGEGEIGAALFEASAGVRSIPQLLKRLDDSARAFFMPGARGSSGRINVALKAFDEHQTAFRGALLRPARWAELFRGHQEAAAALAELERQRDALHARLLLLGELRAVSPLLQGADQAARALEELREAHLLDPEAPERRAAAEAGLLAAREGAAAEAAEAQRLRQRIEAIVPDAAILAVAGAVKRLVAASEAADRHRAELAEAAAQCAQERLLVSALSTRIDPQAAPADVLGRVPAPTQRAALEADLRETELARQAFERHREAVRSRASETAEAAAPPLPAQQACAGLRAAQAELARNDAAMRRLAELPPRLRAAERRLRTCLEDAGLADETAMLRATPLLDARIDAALAGQRRDATRSEERRQRIERIEAALLDEAGNRDRLLDQGAVPTLDDLGRARTARDASWLEVRAAYIDRADSRPVAASASASAQVSSPSLPQAYERAVAEADRVADALAADHERAGRLQSALRTIASLQVDRDTLLAELSDIAAADAARDAAWRAELEAARLPSMPPAELREWQLRLAAARAAAEEWNALRDELEHALALERRLAATLHGAIIATGLAAPAADTQLGTLAAIAAQADEEIRRREKQLDTEAGARVQRERERQRMALQEAALGEALEAAERSLRPGLATLGLAPEAGTQVARARLDELDELARAQQRMRAAEARLQHASDALAVLDAAAAAIAAELGDAAPADLRIYAERLTARLSGAESTAAALALARQSLEKALESQARHERAAEAQRDRLAALCGAASVQSPAELPEAEERSRRRREAQVRLDSASVQLAQASRRAPEQLRALLADLDSAAIDAEEAACGQRQHQLEESLREARRAEEAARLALQAIDGADTAAAEREAMARAEARVRASIPAWVRSRLAHALLAEALGRFRDRAQGPMLAAASGYFARMTGGEFTRLVGDDSTEPPVLLAERRDGRRLPVEGMSEGTRDQLYLALRLAALELRRAAQVDLPLLLDDVLMTSDDRRATLILQALADFAREGQVIVFTHHRHLVELARSALPEDRLAVLEVPAASTPVTQ
;
A
#
# COMPACT_ATOMS: atom_id res chain seq x y z
N MET A 1 37.81 -9.25 -48.33
CA MET A 1 39.14 -9.39 -48.98
C MET A 1 39.64 -10.81 -48.87
N ARG A 2 40.01 -11.44 -49.98
CA ARG A 2 40.64 -12.76 -50.07
C ARG A 2 42.10 -12.70 -49.61
N LEU A 3 42.59 -13.73 -48.93
CA LEU A 3 44.00 -13.88 -48.55
C LEU A 3 44.74 -14.66 -49.65
N LEU A 4 45.75 -14.04 -50.27
CA LEU A 4 46.60 -14.67 -51.29
C LEU A 4 47.82 -15.34 -50.65
N ARG A 5 48.52 -14.61 -49.77
CA ARG A 5 49.72 -15.11 -49.07
C ARG A 5 49.72 -14.67 -47.62
N LEU A 6 50.12 -15.55 -46.72
CA LEU A 6 50.38 -15.24 -45.31
C LEU A 6 51.89 -15.32 -45.06
N HIS A 7 52.49 -14.18 -44.72
CA HIS A 7 53.90 -14.03 -44.39
C HIS A 7 54.06 -14.11 -42.87
N LEU A 8 54.49 -15.26 -42.36
CA LEU A 8 54.76 -15.54 -40.96
C LEU A 8 56.22 -15.15 -40.63
N LEU A 9 56.48 -13.83 -40.62
CA LEU A 9 57.82 -13.26 -40.47
C LEU A 9 58.43 -13.57 -39.10
N ALA A 10 57.71 -13.25 -38.01
CA ALA A 10 58.11 -13.55 -36.64
C ALA A 10 56.86 -13.72 -35.77
N PHE A 11 56.30 -14.92 -35.70
CA PHE A 11 55.07 -15.17 -34.94
C PHE A 11 54.95 -16.63 -34.47
N SER A 12 54.74 -16.84 -33.17
CA SER A 12 54.53 -18.17 -32.59
C SER A 12 55.72 -19.11 -32.89
N PRO A 13 55.61 -20.33 -33.50
CA PRO A 13 56.79 -21.13 -33.85
C PRO A 13 57.41 -20.77 -35.21
N PHE A 14 56.87 -19.78 -35.94
CA PHE A 14 57.27 -19.49 -37.32
C PHE A 14 58.27 -18.34 -37.42
N THR A 15 59.29 -18.51 -38.26
CA THR A 15 60.28 -17.49 -38.61
C THR A 15 60.47 -17.46 -40.13
N GLY A 16 60.11 -16.36 -40.77
CA GLY A 16 60.30 -16.16 -42.22
C GLY A 16 59.54 -17.13 -43.13
N GLN A 17 58.45 -17.74 -42.68
CA GLN A 17 57.67 -18.71 -43.46
C GLN A 17 56.57 -18.02 -44.28
N VAL A 18 56.28 -18.54 -45.48
CA VAL A 18 55.21 -18.01 -46.35
C VAL A 18 54.25 -19.14 -46.73
N LEU A 19 52.96 -18.93 -46.48
CA LEU A 19 51.89 -19.82 -46.94
C LEU A 19 51.21 -19.18 -48.16
N ASP A 20 51.26 -19.85 -49.31
CA ASP A 20 50.64 -19.40 -50.58
C ASP A 20 49.32 -20.12 -50.83
N PHE A 21 48.20 -19.40 -50.74
CA PHE A 21 46.84 -19.94 -50.82
C PHE A 21 46.35 -20.20 -52.25
N GLY A 22 47.23 -20.17 -53.25
CA GLY A 22 46.96 -20.61 -54.61
C GLY A 22 46.36 -19.54 -55.53
N ALA A 23 46.10 -19.94 -56.79
CA ALA A 23 45.65 -19.06 -57.87
C ALA A 23 44.17 -18.64 -57.74
N ALA A 24 43.72 -17.64 -58.50
CA ALA A 24 42.38 -17.05 -58.41
C ALA A 24 41.21 -18.07 -58.49
N ALA A 25 41.38 -19.17 -59.24
CA ALA A 25 40.40 -20.25 -59.39
C ALA A 25 40.34 -21.20 -58.18
N GLN A 26 41.45 -21.36 -57.45
CA GLN A 26 41.57 -22.24 -56.29
C GLN A 26 41.08 -21.50 -55.04
N ARG A 27 39.82 -21.72 -54.68
CA ARG A 27 39.17 -20.99 -53.58
C ARG A 27 38.84 -21.86 -52.37
N LEU A 28 38.85 -23.19 -52.52
CA LEU A 28 38.93 -24.12 -51.41
C LEU A 28 40.39 -24.50 -51.20
N VAL A 29 40.89 -24.25 -50.00
CA VAL A 29 42.29 -24.47 -49.66
C VAL A 29 42.38 -25.43 -48.49
N LEU A 30 43.01 -26.59 -48.69
CA LEU A 30 43.30 -27.54 -47.62
C LEU A 30 44.73 -27.33 -47.12
N VAL A 31 44.87 -27.02 -45.85
CA VAL A 31 46.14 -26.84 -45.15
C VAL A 31 46.38 -28.06 -44.28
N HIS A 32 47.29 -28.92 -44.70
CA HIS A 32 47.66 -30.15 -44.00
C HIS A 32 48.94 -29.97 -43.19
N GLY A 33 49.02 -30.61 -42.04
CA GLY A 33 50.26 -30.74 -41.28
C GLY A 33 50.07 -31.65 -40.05
N PRO A 34 51.12 -32.32 -39.55
CA PRO A 34 51.00 -33.14 -38.34
C PRO A 34 50.59 -32.32 -37.11
N ASN A 35 50.21 -32.98 -36.02
CA ASN A 35 50.02 -32.29 -34.74
C ASN A 35 51.33 -31.60 -34.35
N GLU A 36 51.23 -30.42 -33.72
CA GLU A 36 52.38 -29.55 -33.36
C GLU A 36 53.08 -28.82 -34.53
N ALA A 37 52.65 -29.00 -35.79
CA ALA A 37 53.18 -28.24 -36.94
C ALA A 37 52.82 -26.73 -36.95
N GLY A 38 52.11 -26.24 -35.92
CA GLY A 38 51.75 -24.82 -35.80
C GLY A 38 50.48 -24.38 -36.54
N LYS A 39 49.60 -25.29 -36.97
CA LYS A 39 48.32 -24.95 -37.65
C LYS A 39 47.46 -23.94 -36.89
N SER A 40 47.21 -24.19 -35.60
CA SER A 40 46.41 -23.28 -34.77
C SER A 40 47.11 -21.93 -34.60
N SER A 41 48.45 -21.89 -34.63
CA SER A 41 49.23 -20.64 -34.64
C SER A 41 49.09 -19.90 -35.97
N ALA A 42 49.06 -20.60 -37.11
CA ALA A 42 48.80 -20.01 -38.42
C ALA A 42 47.36 -19.47 -38.53
N LEU A 43 46.37 -20.17 -37.97
CA LEU A 43 44.99 -19.69 -37.89
C LEU A 43 44.88 -18.43 -37.02
N ARG A 44 45.52 -18.40 -35.84
CA ARG A 44 45.60 -17.19 -35.01
C ARG A 44 46.30 -16.04 -35.73
N ALA A 45 47.37 -16.32 -36.47
CA ALA A 45 48.06 -15.32 -37.28
C ALA A 45 47.14 -14.68 -38.34
N MET A 46 46.23 -15.44 -38.97
CA MET A 46 45.26 -14.88 -39.91
C MET A 46 44.29 -13.89 -39.24
N SER A 47 43.76 -14.23 -38.06
CA SER A 47 42.90 -13.32 -37.28
C SER A 47 43.70 -12.12 -36.74
N ASP A 48 44.90 -12.33 -36.20
CA ASP A 48 45.77 -11.28 -35.67
C ASP A 48 46.23 -10.30 -36.77
N LEU A 49 46.48 -10.79 -37.99
CA LEU A 49 46.80 -9.95 -39.12
C LEU A 49 45.64 -9.02 -39.50
N ARG A 50 44.38 -9.46 -39.34
CA ARG A 50 43.19 -8.64 -39.63
C ARG A 50 42.83 -7.66 -38.52
N PHE A 51 42.80 -8.13 -37.27
CA PHE A 51 42.27 -7.36 -36.13
C PHE A 51 43.35 -6.78 -35.20
N GLY A 52 44.61 -7.16 -35.41
CA GLY A 52 45.73 -6.79 -34.58
C GLY A 52 46.13 -7.89 -33.59
N ILE A 53 47.42 -7.92 -33.26
CA ILE A 53 48.01 -8.83 -32.26
C ILE A 53 47.58 -8.34 -30.86
N PRO A 54 46.95 -9.19 -30.03
CA PRO A 54 46.52 -8.82 -28.68
C PRO A 54 47.66 -8.31 -27.80
N GLN A 55 47.34 -7.43 -26.84
CA GLN A 55 48.35 -6.94 -25.89
C GLN A 55 48.94 -8.07 -25.04
N GLN A 56 48.10 -9.02 -24.62
CA GLN A 56 48.45 -10.26 -23.93
C GLN A 56 48.38 -11.44 -24.90
N SER A 57 49.21 -11.44 -25.95
CA SER A 57 49.27 -12.57 -26.89
C SER A 57 50.05 -13.73 -26.26
N ARG A 58 49.56 -14.97 -26.44
CA ARG A 58 50.28 -16.19 -26.01
C ARG A 58 51.26 -16.70 -27.08
N ASP A 59 51.32 -16.03 -28.24
CA ASP A 59 52.08 -16.46 -29.41
C ASP A 59 53.53 -15.91 -29.44
N ASN A 60 54.12 -15.63 -28.28
CA ASN A 60 55.49 -15.15 -28.12
C ASN A 60 56.51 -16.26 -27.82
N PHE A 61 56.23 -17.49 -28.27
CA PHE A 61 57.01 -18.69 -27.93
C PHE A 61 58.49 -18.59 -28.35
N VAL A 62 58.75 -18.19 -29.59
CA VAL A 62 60.11 -18.02 -30.13
C VAL A 62 60.52 -16.54 -30.19
N HIS A 63 59.55 -15.66 -30.47
CA HIS A 63 59.80 -14.23 -30.71
C HIS A 63 59.25 -13.37 -29.56
N PRO A 64 60.06 -12.52 -28.92
CA PRO A 64 59.58 -11.61 -27.89
C PRO A 64 58.59 -10.60 -28.47
N HIS A 65 57.66 -10.12 -27.64
CA HIS A 65 56.55 -9.26 -28.06
C HIS A 65 56.88 -8.09 -29.01
N PRO A 66 57.99 -7.33 -28.84
CA PRO A 66 58.34 -6.24 -29.75
C PRO A 66 58.74 -6.69 -31.16
N GLN A 67 59.21 -7.93 -31.31
CA GLN A 67 59.67 -8.50 -32.58
C GLN A 67 58.56 -9.23 -33.33
N MET A 68 57.36 -9.37 -32.73
CA MET A 68 56.25 -10.08 -33.37
C MET A 68 55.73 -9.33 -34.60
N LEU A 69 55.83 -9.99 -35.75
CA LEU A 69 55.54 -9.41 -37.07
C LEU A 69 54.80 -10.43 -37.94
N LEU A 70 53.68 -9.98 -38.50
CA LEU A 70 52.86 -10.74 -39.44
C LEU A 70 52.69 -9.95 -40.73
N GLY A 71 52.71 -10.61 -41.88
CA GLY A 71 52.40 -9.99 -43.15
C GLY A 71 51.36 -10.78 -43.92
N GLY A 72 50.69 -10.14 -44.87
CA GLY A 72 49.86 -10.84 -45.83
C GLY A 72 49.55 -10.02 -47.06
N GLU A 73 49.30 -10.75 -48.14
CA GLU A 73 48.86 -10.21 -49.42
C GLU A 73 47.39 -10.53 -49.59
N PHE A 74 46.58 -9.52 -49.87
CA PHE A 74 45.13 -9.62 -49.98
C PHE A 74 44.64 -9.16 -51.35
N GLU A 75 43.53 -9.71 -51.80
CA GLU A 75 42.80 -9.27 -53.00
C GLU A 75 41.41 -8.76 -52.59
N ASP A 76 41.05 -7.56 -53.03
CA ASP A 76 39.70 -7.03 -52.83
C ASP A 76 38.73 -7.52 -53.93
N ARG A 77 37.44 -7.16 -53.82
CA ARG A 77 36.41 -7.58 -54.79
C ARG A 77 36.59 -6.98 -56.19
N GLU A 78 37.33 -5.89 -56.30
CA GLU A 78 37.64 -5.23 -57.57
C GLU A 78 38.91 -5.82 -58.21
N GLY A 79 39.54 -6.82 -57.57
CA GLY A 79 40.76 -7.47 -58.03
C GLY A 79 42.04 -6.72 -57.69
N ARG A 80 41.98 -5.67 -56.86
CA ARG A 80 43.18 -4.93 -56.44
C ARG A 80 43.91 -5.69 -55.34
N ARG A 81 45.25 -5.71 -55.44
CA ARG A 81 46.13 -6.37 -54.48
C ARG A 81 46.65 -5.41 -53.43
N HIS A 82 46.62 -5.84 -52.17
CA HIS A 82 47.01 -5.07 -51.01
C HIS A 82 48.01 -5.89 -50.17
N SER A 83 49.24 -5.41 -50.08
CA SER A 83 50.29 -6.03 -49.26
C SER A 83 50.40 -5.30 -47.94
N LEU A 84 50.18 -6.02 -46.84
CA LEU A 84 49.97 -5.46 -45.50
C LEU A 84 50.85 -6.15 -44.48
N LEU A 85 51.25 -5.40 -43.46
CA LEU A 85 52.07 -5.88 -42.37
C LEU A 85 51.55 -5.39 -41.02
N ARG A 86 51.53 -6.29 -40.04
CA ARG A 86 51.02 -6.06 -38.70
C ARG A 86 52.12 -6.29 -37.69
N ARG A 87 52.44 -5.23 -36.94
CA ARG A 87 53.32 -5.31 -35.76
C ARG A 87 52.50 -5.30 -34.48
N LYS A 88 53.06 -5.80 -33.38
CA LYS A 88 52.44 -5.65 -32.05
C LYS A 88 52.64 -4.22 -31.52
N GLY A 89 51.56 -3.57 -31.09
CA GLY A 89 51.60 -2.20 -30.57
C GLY A 89 50.23 -1.70 -30.11
N ARG A 90 50.16 -0.47 -29.57
CA ARG A 90 48.90 0.16 -29.15
C ARG A 90 48.26 1.03 -30.23
N ASN A 91 49.06 1.78 -30.99
CA ASN A 91 48.60 2.72 -32.01
C ASN A 91 49.32 2.42 -33.34
N ALA A 92 48.61 2.58 -34.48
CA ALA A 92 49.15 2.40 -35.84
C ALA A 92 49.95 1.09 -36.03
N THR A 93 49.26 -0.04 -35.87
CA THR A 93 49.85 -1.38 -35.95
C THR A 93 49.81 -2.01 -37.33
N LEU A 94 48.96 -1.52 -38.24
CA LEU A 94 48.88 -1.94 -39.64
C LEU A 94 49.69 -1.01 -40.52
N LEU A 95 50.57 -1.57 -41.32
CA LEU A 95 51.44 -0.89 -42.26
C LEU A 95 51.21 -1.44 -43.66
N LEU A 96 51.38 -0.60 -44.68
CA LEU A 96 51.57 -1.04 -46.05
C LEU A 96 52.93 -1.73 -46.15
N ALA A 97 53.04 -2.78 -46.97
CA ALA A 97 54.28 -3.52 -47.14
C ALA A 97 54.57 -3.76 -48.61
N ASP A 98 55.85 -3.81 -48.95
CA ASP A 98 56.34 -4.28 -50.24
C ASP A 98 57.28 -5.46 -50.00
N PHE A 99 56.74 -6.68 -50.07
CA PHE A 99 57.49 -7.90 -49.81
C PHE A 99 58.55 -8.21 -50.89
N ALA A 100 58.66 -7.38 -51.95
CA ALA A 100 59.78 -7.45 -52.90
C ALA A 100 61.05 -6.74 -52.37
N ARG A 101 60.96 -5.94 -51.30
CA ARG A 101 62.10 -5.26 -50.67
C ARG A 101 62.69 -6.11 -49.54
N ALA A 102 64.01 -5.97 -49.32
CA ALA A 102 64.75 -6.73 -48.32
C ALA A 102 64.36 -6.41 -46.87
N GLU A 103 63.84 -5.21 -46.60
CA GLU A 103 63.34 -4.83 -45.27
C GLU A 103 61.84 -4.49 -45.33
N PRO A 104 61.01 -5.13 -44.47
CA PRO A 104 59.60 -4.82 -44.36
C PRO A 104 59.36 -3.50 -43.61
N ALA A 105 59.59 -2.38 -44.27
CA ALA A 105 59.24 -1.05 -43.79
C ALA A 105 58.21 -0.41 -44.72
N GLY A 106 57.11 0.09 -44.16
CA GLY A 106 56.15 0.89 -44.94
C GLY A 106 55.23 1.73 -44.08
N ASP A 107 54.53 2.64 -44.76
CA ASP A 107 53.68 3.66 -44.14
C ASP A 107 52.45 3.06 -43.43
N PRO A 108 51.90 3.72 -42.41
CA PRO A 108 50.63 3.30 -41.78
C PRO A 108 49.52 3.13 -42.80
N ALA A 109 48.78 2.03 -42.73
CA ALA A 109 47.65 1.78 -43.62
C ALA A 109 46.50 2.78 -43.35
N PRO A 110 45.81 3.29 -44.38
CA PRO A 110 44.67 4.19 -44.22
C PRO A 110 43.51 3.54 -43.44
N PRO A 111 42.71 4.32 -42.68
CA PRO A 111 41.54 3.81 -41.95
C PRO A 111 40.53 3.09 -42.85
N GLU A 112 40.36 3.54 -44.09
CA GLU A 112 39.47 2.92 -45.08
C GLU A 112 39.93 1.51 -45.45
N LEU A 113 41.25 1.31 -45.59
CA LEU A 113 41.84 0.00 -45.88
C LEU A 113 41.76 -0.92 -44.66
N GLN A 114 41.90 -0.38 -43.45
CA GLN A 114 41.68 -1.13 -42.21
C GLN A 114 40.21 -1.57 -42.08
N ALA A 115 39.25 -0.70 -42.40
CA ALA A 115 37.83 -1.02 -42.44
C ALA A 115 37.48 -2.06 -43.53
N LEU A 116 38.13 -1.96 -44.70
CA LEU A 116 38.00 -2.94 -45.80
C LEU A 116 38.57 -4.31 -45.42
N LEU A 117 39.68 -4.35 -44.68
CA LEU A 117 40.30 -5.60 -44.20
C LEU A 117 39.45 -6.32 -43.16
N SER A 118 38.77 -5.57 -42.29
CA SER A 118 37.87 -6.15 -41.28
C SER A 118 36.42 -6.30 -41.75
N CYS A 119 36.05 -5.72 -42.89
CA CYS A 119 34.66 -5.54 -43.34
C CYS A 119 33.77 -4.90 -42.25
N GLY A 120 34.32 -4.03 -41.41
CA GLY A 120 33.60 -3.41 -40.29
C GLY A 120 33.31 -4.35 -39.10
N LEU A 121 33.79 -5.59 -39.13
CA LEU A 121 33.58 -6.55 -38.04
C LEU A 121 34.59 -6.35 -36.91
N GLY A 122 34.19 -6.72 -35.69
CA GLY A 122 35.11 -6.92 -34.57
C GLY A 122 35.74 -8.32 -34.60
N ARG A 123 36.87 -8.49 -33.89
CA ARG A 123 37.58 -9.79 -33.81
C ARG A 123 36.68 -10.94 -33.35
N ASP A 124 35.94 -10.75 -32.25
CA ASP A 124 35.08 -11.80 -31.70
C ASP A 124 33.95 -12.19 -32.66
N GLU A 125 33.43 -11.24 -33.43
CA GLU A 125 32.37 -11.48 -34.41
C GLU A 125 32.91 -12.25 -35.62
N HIS A 126 34.10 -11.89 -36.09
CA HIS A 126 34.83 -12.64 -37.10
C HIS A 126 35.11 -14.06 -36.64
N ASP A 127 35.71 -14.24 -35.47
CA ASP A 127 36.09 -15.56 -34.99
C ASP A 127 34.84 -16.43 -34.81
N ARG A 128 33.71 -15.91 -34.33
CA ARG A 128 32.46 -16.70 -34.20
C ARG A 128 31.79 -17.04 -35.53
N SER A 129 31.92 -16.19 -36.55
CA SER A 129 31.16 -16.31 -37.80
C SER A 129 31.97 -16.96 -38.93
N PHE A 130 33.24 -16.61 -39.03
CA PHE A 130 34.15 -16.99 -40.10
C PHE A 130 35.27 -17.94 -39.64
N ALA A 131 35.39 -18.27 -38.35
CA ALA A 131 36.36 -19.27 -37.86
C ALA A 131 35.69 -20.36 -37.02
N LEU A 132 35.47 -21.53 -37.63
CA LEU A 132 34.83 -22.67 -36.99
C LEU A 132 35.85 -23.75 -36.69
N ASP A 133 35.95 -24.14 -35.43
CA ASP A 133 36.67 -25.34 -35.00
C ASP A 133 35.67 -26.47 -34.69
N HIS A 134 36.17 -27.70 -34.52
CA HIS A 134 35.32 -28.84 -34.16
C HIS A 134 34.49 -28.61 -32.88
N GLN A 135 35.06 -27.94 -31.86
CA GLN A 135 34.37 -27.70 -30.59
C GLN A 135 33.18 -26.74 -30.75
N ARG A 136 33.34 -25.66 -31.52
CA ARG A 136 32.29 -24.68 -31.86
C ARG A 136 31.22 -25.27 -32.75
N LEU A 137 31.60 -26.19 -33.63
CA LEU A 137 30.65 -26.96 -34.43
C LEU A 137 29.74 -27.79 -33.52
N ARG A 138 30.33 -28.55 -32.59
CA ARG A 138 29.62 -29.39 -31.63
C ARG A 138 28.74 -28.59 -30.68
N GLN A 139 29.28 -27.50 -30.12
CA GLN A 139 28.52 -26.57 -29.27
C GLN A 139 27.33 -25.96 -30.03
N GLY A 140 27.50 -25.66 -31.31
CA GLY A 140 26.42 -25.21 -32.19
C GLY A 140 25.36 -26.27 -32.43
N GLY A 141 25.78 -27.51 -32.71
CA GLY A 141 24.90 -28.66 -32.80
C GLY A 141 24.14 -28.94 -31.49
N ASP A 142 24.78 -28.79 -30.32
CA ASP A 142 24.17 -28.96 -28.99
C ASP A 142 23.23 -27.81 -28.62
N ALA A 143 23.53 -26.60 -29.07
CA ALA A 143 22.62 -25.47 -28.94
C ALA A 143 21.31 -25.74 -29.71
N LEU A 144 21.40 -26.28 -30.93
CA LEU A 144 20.23 -26.67 -31.73
C LEU A 144 19.34 -27.71 -31.02
N LEU A 145 19.91 -28.60 -30.20
CA LEU A 145 19.16 -29.59 -29.40
C LEU A 145 18.45 -29.01 -28.19
N ARG A 146 19.04 -28.01 -27.54
CA ARG A 146 18.52 -27.51 -26.26
C ARG A 146 17.26 -26.67 -26.41
N GLY A 147 16.80 -26.43 -27.65
CA GLY A 147 15.55 -25.73 -27.90
C GLY A 147 15.50 -24.35 -27.25
N GLU A 148 16.64 -23.68 -27.04
CA GLU A 148 16.70 -22.28 -26.59
C GLU A 148 16.11 -21.43 -27.72
N GLY A 149 14.77 -21.38 -27.82
CA GLY A 149 13.94 -21.04 -28.99
C GLY A 149 14.10 -19.64 -29.61
N GLU A 150 15.23 -19.00 -29.37
CA GLU A 150 15.73 -17.85 -30.10
C GLU A 150 16.80 -18.25 -31.13
N ILE A 151 17.08 -19.52 -31.41
CA ILE A 151 18.24 -19.92 -32.25
C ILE A 151 18.18 -19.37 -33.68
N GLY A 152 16.99 -19.33 -34.29
CA GLY A 152 16.80 -18.67 -35.58
C GLY A 152 17.13 -17.17 -35.51
N ALA A 153 16.87 -16.51 -34.37
CA ALA A 153 17.23 -15.12 -34.11
C ALA A 153 18.69 -14.97 -33.66
N ALA A 154 19.30 -15.91 -32.93
CA ALA A 154 20.67 -15.83 -32.41
C ALA A 154 21.72 -16.14 -33.49
N LEU A 155 21.47 -17.14 -34.35
CA LEU A 155 22.26 -17.37 -35.57
C LEU A 155 22.11 -16.20 -36.55
N PHE A 156 20.91 -15.61 -36.61
CA PHE A 156 20.62 -14.47 -37.48
C PHE A 156 21.16 -13.13 -36.94
N GLU A 157 21.14 -12.88 -35.63
CA GLU A 157 21.76 -11.73 -34.97
C GLU A 157 23.29 -11.82 -35.07
N ALA A 158 23.83 -13.02 -34.84
CA ALA A 158 25.25 -13.31 -35.06
C ALA A 158 25.64 -13.22 -36.55
N SER A 159 24.69 -13.30 -37.49
CA SER A 159 24.92 -13.12 -38.92
C SER A 159 24.42 -11.78 -39.51
N ALA A 160 23.74 -10.94 -38.73
CA ALA A 160 23.36 -9.57 -39.11
C ALA A 160 24.26 -8.51 -38.45
N GLY A 161 25.06 -8.90 -37.45
CA GLY A 161 25.96 -8.01 -36.71
C GLY A 161 25.27 -7.08 -35.71
N VAL A 162 23.97 -7.27 -35.48
CA VAL A 162 23.18 -6.49 -34.52
C VAL A 162 23.15 -7.25 -33.20
N ARG A 163 24.00 -6.84 -32.23
CA ARG A 163 23.90 -7.37 -30.87
C ARG A 163 22.66 -6.80 -30.17
N SER A 164 22.01 -7.63 -29.35
CA SER A 164 21.23 -7.22 -28.16
C SER A 164 19.80 -6.70 -28.37
N ILE A 165 19.13 -7.00 -29.48
CA ILE A 165 17.70 -6.63 -29.66
C ILE A 165 16.80 -7.21 -28.54
N PRO A 166 16.93 -8.48 -28.12
CA PRO A 166 16.13 -9.03 -27.02
C PRO A 166 16.40 -8.32 -25.70
N GLN A 167 17.66 -7.92 -25.45
CA GLN A 167 18.02 -7.15 -24.26
C GLN A 167 17.50 -5.71 -24.32
N LEU A 168 17.43 -5.10 -25.52
CA LEU A 168 16.84 -3.77 -25.73
C LEU A 168 15.33 -3.82 -25.56
N LEU A 169 14.65 -4.82 -26.12
CA LEU A 169 13.22 -5.08 -25.89
C LEU A 169 12.95 -5.27 -24.39
N LYS A 170 13.75 -6.10 -23.71
CA LYS A 170 13.66 -6.28 -22.25
C LYS A 170 13.89 -4.97 -21.48
N ARG A 171 14.90 -4.17 -21.83
CA ARG A 171 15.13 -2.85 -21.20
C ARG A 171 13.98 -1.88 -21.42
N LEU A 172 13.36 -1.89 -22.61
CA LEU A 172 12.20 -1.07 -22.92
C LEU A 172 10.95 -1.54 -22.15
N ASP A 173 10.78 -2.85 -21.98
CA ASP A 173 9.71 -3.42 -21.15
C ASP A 173 9.93 -3.11 -19.66
N ASP A 174 11.13 -3.30 -19.14
CA ASP A 174 11.51 -2.95 -17.76
C ASP A 174 11.34 -1.44 -17.51
N SER A 175 11.70 -0.60 -18.49
CA SER A 175 11.47 0.84 -18.46
C SER A 175 9.98 1.16 -18.40
N ALA A 176 9.15 0.51 -19.22
CA ALA A 176 7.70 0.68 -19.19
C ALA A 176 7.11 0.23 -17.83
N ARG A 177 7.57 -0.90 -17.28
CA ARG A 177 7.15 -1.43 -15.97
C ARG A 177 7.50 -0.51 -14.81
N ALA A 178 8.62 0.22 -14.88
CA ALA A 178 8.97 1.23 -13.88
C ALA A 178 7.92 2.37 -13.80
N PHE A 179 7.21 2.64 -14.89
CA PHE A 179 6.11 3.60 -14.91
C PHE A 179 4.76 2.94 -14.63
N PHE A 180 4.43 1.84 -15.31
CA PHE A 180 3.15 1.14 -15.14
C PHE A 180 3.32 -0.38 -15.21
N MET A 181 2.96 -1.06 -14.12
CA MET A 181 2.98 -2.51 -13.99
C MET A 181 1.54 -3.08 -14.11
N PRO A 182 1.26 -3.94 -15.09
CA PRO A 182 -0.05 -4.59 -15.22
C PRO A 182 -0.28 -5.67 -14.14
N GLY A 183 -1.51 -5.76 -13.62
CA GLY A 183 -1.97 -6.84 -12.74
C GLY A 183 -2.26 -6.43 -11.29
N ALA A 184 -3.04 -7.25 -10.57
CA ALA A 184 -3.58 -6.97 -9.24
C ALA A 184 -2.54 -6.82 -8.10
N ARG A 185 -1.25 -7.15 -8.36
CA ARG A 185 -0.13 -7.02 -7.40
C ARG A 185 0.93 -6.00 -7.83
N GLY A 186 0.72 -5.27 -8.94
CA GLY A 186 1.68 -4.28 -9.44
C GLY A 186 1.56 -2.95 -8.72
N SER A 187 2.14 -2.81 -7.52
CA SER A 187 2.05 -1.57 -6.72
C SER A 187 3.23 -0.61 -6.86
N SER A 188 4.32 -1.01 -7.54
CA SER A 188 5.59 -0.27 -7.52
C SER A 188 5.80 0.71 -8.69
N GLY A 189 5.00 0.62 -9.76
CA GLY A 189 5.09 1.53 -10.91
C GLY A 189 4.68 2.95 -10.53
N ARG A 190 5.41 3.97 -10.99
CA ARG A 190 5.13 5.39 -10.66
C ARG A 190 3.68 5.81 -10.90
N ILE A 191 3.06 5.32 -11.98
CA ILE A 191 1.67 5.57 -12.33
C ILE A 191 0.73 4.78 -11.39
N ASN A 192 1.02 3.51 -11.09
CA ASN A 192 0.25 2.72 -10.13
C ASN A 192 0.25 3.36 -8.72
N VAL A 193 1.40 3.82 -8.23
CA VAL A 193 1.54 4.52 -6.95
C VAL A 193 0.74 5.83 -6.95
N ALA A 194 0.84 6.62 -8.02
CA ALA A 194 0.13 7.89 -8.12
C ALA A 194 -1.39 7.69 -8.24
N LEU A 195 -1.86 6.66 -8.96
CA LEU A 195 -3.28 6.30 -9.03
C LEU A 195 -3.80 5.82 -7.67
N LYS A 196 -3.03 5.00 -6.95
CA LYS A 196 -3.41 4.56 -5.61
C LYS A 196 -3.49 5.72 -4.63
N ALA A 197 -2.51 6.62 -4.64
CA ALA A 197 -2.54 7.83 -3.82
C ALA A 197 -3.74 8.73 -4.20
N PHE A 198 -4.07 8.84 -5.49
CA PHE A 198 -5.27 9.57 -5.92
C PHE A 198 -6.56 8.94 -5.36
N ASP A 199 -6.72 7.61 -5.40
CA ASP A 199 -7.88 6.92 -4.83
C ASP A 199 -7.94 7.02 -3.29
N GLU A 200 -6.79 6.93 -2.61
CA GLU A 200 -6.68 7.11 -1.15
C GLU A 200 -7.13 8.53 -0.76
N HIS A 201 -6.60 9.57 -1.41
CA HIS A 201 -6.98 10.97 -1.17
C HIS A 201 -8.41 11.28 -1.65
N GLN A 202 -8.91 10.66 -2.72
CA GLN A 202 -10.30 10.79 -3.15
C GLN A 202 -11.27 10.21 -2.11
N THR A 203 -10.90 9.08 -1.50
CA THR A 203 -11.69 8.46 -0.44
C THR A 203 -11.67 9.32 0.83
N ALA A 204 -10.50 9.86 1.20
CA ALA A 204 -10.35 10.79 2.32
C ALA A 204 -11.12 12.11 2.08
N PHE A 205 -11.06 12.66 0.87
CA PHE A 205 -11.83 13.85 0.45
C PHE A 205 -13.35 13.61 0.53
N ARG A 206 -13.84 12.46 0.02
CA ARG A 206 -15.25 12.07 0.17
C ARG A 206 -15.63 11.86 1.64
N GLY A 207 -14.76 11.26 2.45
CA GLY A 207 -14.97 11.09 3.89
C GLY A 207 -15.00 12.40 4.67
N ALA A 208 -14.24 13.41 4.25
CA ALA A 208 -14.28 14.77 4.79
C ALA A 208 -15.58 15.51 4.40
N LEU A 209 -16.10 15.26 3.18
CA LEU A 209 -17.37 15.84 2.69
C LEU A 209 -18.63 15.15 3.26
N LEU A 210 -18.57 13.86 3.59
CA LEU A 210 -19.72 13.02 3.98
C LEU A 210 -20.00 12.95 5.50
N ARG A 211 -19.79 14.02 6.25
CA ARG A 211 -20.28 14.13 7.64
C ARG A 211 -21.61 14.91 7.86
N PRO A 212 -22.59 15.03 6.93
CA PRO A 212 -23.86 15.72 7.21
C PRO A 212 -24.64 15.13 8.39
N ALA A 213 -24.67 13.80 8.54
CA ALA A 213 -25.41 13.15 9.63
C ALA A 213 -24.78 13.43 11.00
N ARG A 214 -23.45 13.32 11.11
CA ARG A 214 -22.70 13.58 12.35
C ARG A 214 -22.68 15.08 12.70
N TRP A 215 -22.60 15.96 11.70
CA TRP A 215 -22.74 17.40 11.92
C TRP A 215 -24.16 17.76 12.36
N ALA A 216 -25.21 17.21 11.71
CA ALA A 216 -26.60 17.46 12.10
C ALA A 216 -26.94 16.90 13.50
N GLU A 217 -26.37 15.75 13.87
CA GLU A 217 -26.49 15.16 15.20
C GLU A 217 -25.79 16.02 16.27
N LEU A 218 -24.55 16.47 16.02
CA LEU A 218 -23.81 17.32 16.96
C LEU A 218 -24.35 18.75 17.02
N PHE A 219 -24.86 19.29 15.91
CA PHE A 219 -25.52 20.58 15.86
C PHE A 219 -26.85 20.56 16.61
N ARG A 220 -27.65 19.49 16.45
CA ARG A 220 -28.87 19.28 17.25
C ARG A 220 -28.54 19.09 18.73
N GLY A 221 -27.52 18.29 19.05
CA GLY A 221 -27.04 18.11 20.43
C GLY A 221 -26.56 19.41 21.06
N HIS A 222 -25.90 20.30 20.30
CA HIS A 222 -25.52 21.63 20.76
C HIS A 222 -26.74 22.54 20.98
N GLN A 223 -27.72 22.54 20.07
CA GLN A 223 -28.97 23.31 20.26
C GLN A 223 -29.77 22.84 21.47
N GLU A 224 -29.90 21.53 21.68
CA GLU A 224 -30.59 20.95 22.83
C GLU A 224 -29.84 21.27 24.13
N ALA A 225 -28.51 21.17 24.16
CA ALA A 225 -27.70 21.53 25.32
C ALA A 225 -27.74 23.04 25.62
N ALA A 226 -27.72 23.90 24.60
CA ALA A 226 -27.83 25.35 24.75
C ALA A 226 -29.23 25.77 25.25
N ALA A 227 -30.30 25.16 24.75
CA ALA A 227 -31.66 25.41 25.22
C ALA A 227 -31.85 24.94 26.69
N ALA A 228 -31.32 23.76 27.03
CA ALA A 228 -31.34 23.26 28.40
C ALA A 228 -30.55 24.17 29.37
N LEU A 229 -29.38 24.67 28.95
CA LEU A 229 -28.60 25.63 29.72
C LEU A 229 -29.37 26.95 29.96
N ALA A 230 -30.00 27.51 28.93
CA ALA A 230 -30.75 28.76 29.03
C ALA A 230 -31.98 28.65 29.95
N GLU A 231 -32.69 27.50 29.94
CA GLU A 231 -33.79 27.23 30.86
C GLU A 231 -33.29 27.16 32.32
N LEU A 232 -32.20 26.43 32.56
CA LEU A 232 -31.62 26.31 33.89
C LEU A 232 -31.07 27.64 34.42
N GLU A 233 -30.52 28.50 33.56
CA GLU A 233 -30.07 29.85 33.95
C GLU A 233 -31.23 30.76 34.33
N ARG A 234 -32.36 30.72 33.60
CA ARG A 234 -33.58 31.44 33.96
C ARG A 234 -34.17 30.95 35.29
N GLN A 235 -34.17 29.64 35.53
CA GLN A 235 -34.60 29.07 36.82
C GLN A 235 -33.67 29.47 37.96
N ARG A 236 -32.36 29.58 37.71
CA ARG A 236 -31.37 30.03 38.68
C ARG A 236 -31.61 31.47 39.06
N ASP A 237 -31.85 32.34 38.10
CA ASP A 237 -32.03 33.76 38.36
C ASP A 237 -33.33 34.04 39.14
N ALA A 238 -34.41 33.31 38.83
CA ALA A 238 -35.66 33.36 39.59
C ALA A 238 -35.51 32.83 41.03
N LEU A 239 -34.81 31.71 41.19
CA LEU A 239 -34.51 31.12 42.51
C LEU A 239 -33.57 32.02 43.33
N HIS A 240 -32.58 32.63 42.69
CA HIS A 240 -31.64 33.56 43.31
C HIS A 240 -32.34 34.83 43.79
N ALA A 241 -33.25 35.41 43.00
CA ALA A 241 -34.06 36.55 43.44
C ALA A 241 -34.94 36.20 44.66
N ARG A 242 -35.50 34.99 44.70
CA ARG A 242 -36.31 34.51 45.84
C ARG A 242 -35.44 34.25 47.09
N LEU A 243 -34.26 33.68 46.92
CA LEU A 243 -33.28 33.46 48.00
C LEU A 243 -32.73 34.77 48.56
N LEU A 244 -32.48 35.79 47.72
CA LEU A 244 -32.08 37.12 48.19
C LEU A 244 -33.17 37.75 49.05
N LEU A 245 -34.44 37.62 48.66
CA LEU A 245 -35.57 38.12 49.43
C LEU A 245 -35.75 37.35 50.75
N LEU A 246 -35.68 36.01 50.73
CA LEU A 246 -35.77 35.18 51.93
C LEU A 246 -34.58 35.43 52.87
N GLY A 247 -33.38 35.61 52.32
CA GLY A 247 -32.17 35.98 53.06
C GLY A 247 -32.28 37.36 53.69
N GLU A 248 -32.86 38.34 52.99
CA GLU A 248 -33.15 39.67 53.55
C GLU A 248 -34.15 39.58 54.71
N LEU A 249 -35.24 38.83 54.54
CA LEU A 249 -36.28 38.66 55.57
C LEU A 249 -35.77 37.86 56.78
N ARG A 250 -34.96 36.82 56.55
CA ARG A 250 -34.28 36.04 57.59
C ARG A 250 -33.25 36.87 58.35
N ALA A 251 -32.50 37.72 57.66
CA ALA A 251 -31.50 38.58 58.29
C ALA A 251 -32.18 39.65 59.16
N VAL A 252 -33.32 40.19 58.73
CA VAL A 252 -34.03 41.28 59.42
C VAL A 252 -34.90 40.78 60.58
N SER A 253 -35.53 39.61 60.45
CA SER A 253 -36.46 39.04 61.46
C SER A 253 -35.89 38.97 62.89
N PRO A 254 -34.71 38.37 63.14
CA PRO A 254 -34.11 38.30 64.47
C PRO A 254 -33.52 39.64 64.93
N LEU A 255 -33.15 40.53 64.01
CA LEU A 255 -32.68 41.87 64.37
C LEU A 255 -33.83 42.75 64.88
N LEU A 256 -35.03 42.62 64.30
CA LEU A 256 -36.24 43.27 64.80
C LEU A 256 -36.61 42.75 66.20
N GLN A 257 -36.61 41.43 66.40
CA GLN A 257 -36.89 40.82 67.71
C GLN A 257 -35.78 41.13 68.74
N GLY A 258 -34.52 41.17 68.31
CA GLY A 258 -33.36 41.46 69.14
C GLY A 258 -33.30 42.91 69.59
N ALA A 259 -33.69 43.85 68.74
CA ALA A 259 -33.85 45.26 69.13
C ALA A 259 -34.91 45.41 70.22
N ASP A 260 -36.06 44.73 70.07
CA ASP A 260 -37.16 44.77 71.05
C ASP A 260 -36.78 44.15 72.41
N GLN A 261 -35.93 43.12 72.42
CA GLN A 261 -35.46 42.46 73.64
C GLN A 261 -34.29 43.19 74.32
N ALA A 262 -33.33 43.70 73.55
CA ALA A 262 -32.16 44.42 74.07
C ALA A 262 -32.56 45.74 74.75
N ALA A 263 -33.57 46.43 74.20
CA ALA A 263 -34.15 47.62 74.80
C ALA A 263 -34.74 47.35 76.20
N ARG A 264 -35.33 46.16 76.42
CA ARG A 264 -35.87 45.77 77.74
C ARG A 264 -34.79 45.35 78.73
N ALA A 265 -33.74 44.65 78.28
CA ALA A 265 -32.67 44.15 79.13
C ALA A 265 -31.73 45.25 79.67
N LEU A 266 -31.55 46.35 78.93
CA LEU A 266 -30.78 47.51 79.39
C LEU A 266 -31.39 48.19 80.61
N GLU A 267 -32.72 48.24 80.65
CA GLU A 267 -33.48 48.88 81.72
C GLU A 267 -33.30 48.15 83.07
N GLU A 268 -33.07 46.83 83.04
CA GLU A 268 -32.90 45.98 84.24
C GLU A 268 -31.47 46.03 84.84
N LEU A 269 -30.42 46.37 84.07
CA LEU A 269 -29.00 46.14 84.41
C LEU A 269 -28.21 47.40 84.80
N ARG A 270 -28.87 48.44 85.30
CA ARG A 270 -28.28 49.78 85.49
C ARG A 270 -27.11 49.88 86.50
N GLU A 271 -26.98 48.99 87.48
CA GLU A 271 -26.02 49.11 88.62
C GLU A 271 -24.69 48.31 88.50
N ALA A 272 -24.41 47.60 87.40
CA ALA A 272 -23.21 46.73 87.26
C ALA A 272 -21.94 47.44 86.70
N HIS A 273 -20.72 47.08 87.17
CA HIS A 273 -19.43 47.60 86.67
C HIS A 273 -18.94 46.89 85.38
N LEU A 274 -18.29 47.60 84.46
CA LEU A 274 -17.73 47.04 83.22
C LEU A 274 -16.28 46.55 83.43
N LEU A 275 -16.06 45.23 83.42
CA LEU A 275 -14.77 44.53 83.40
C LEU A 275 -14.21 44.38 81.97
N ASP A 276 -12.94 44.00 81.80
CA ASP A 276 -12.41 43.64 80.48
C ASP A 276 -13.22 42.47 79.87
N PRO A 277 -13.68 42.57 78.61
CA PRO A 277 -14.54 41.56 78.00
C PRO A 277 -13.86 40.19 77.84
N GLU A 278 -12.51 40.12 77.85
CA GLU A 278 -11.77 38.87 77.73
C GLU A 278 -11.54 38.17 79.09
N ALA A 279 -11.99 38.76 80.20
CA ALA A 279 -11.77 38.19 81.53
C ALA A 279 -12.31 36.75 81.71
N PRO A 280 -13.54 36.39 81.25
CA PRO A 280 -14.09 35.05 81.43
C PRO A 280 -13.37 33.99 80.56
N GLU A 281 -12.94 34.38 79.37
CA GLU A 281 -12.25 33.50 78.43
C GLU A 281 -10.82 33.21 78.89
N ARG A 282 -10.12 34.23 79.38
CA ARG A 282 -8.78 34.06 79.93
C ARG A 282 -8.81 33.19 81.19
N ARG A 283 -9.92 33.17 81.92
CA ARG A 283 -10.15 32.26 83.06
C ARG A 283 -10.47 30.85 82.58
N ALA A 284 -11.51 30.67 81.77
CA ALA A 284 -11.93 29.35 81.28
C ALA A 284 -10.84 28.65 80.45
N ALA A 285 -10.09 29.37 79.63
CA ALA A 285 -8.99 28.81 78.84
C ALA A 285 -7.83 28.33 79.71
N ALA A 286 -7.58 29.04 80.82
CA ALA A 286 -6.55 28.66 81.75
C ALA A 286 -7.01 27.48 82.64
N GLU A 287 -8.28 27.40 83.03
CA GLU A 287 -8.86 26.24 83.74
C GLU A 287 -8.95 24.99 82.84
N ALA A 288 -9.48 25.12 81.63
CA ALA A 288 -9.64 24.01 80.68
C ALA A 288 -8.30 23.55 80.11
N GLY A 289 -7.41 24.49 79.78
CA GLY A 289 -6.06 24.16 79.30
C GLY A 289 -5.25 23.39 80.35
N LEU A 290 -5.46 23.67 81.63
CA LEU A 290 -4.85 22.93 82.72
C LEU A 290 -5.43 21.50 82.88
N LEU A 291 -6.73 21.33 82.71
CA LEU A 291 -7.40 20.03 82.81
C LEU A 291 -7.04 19.12 81.62
N ALA A 292 -7.20 19.62 80.39
CA ALA A 292 -6.93 18.87 79.16
C ALA A 292 -5.46 18.44 79.04
N ALA A 293 -4.53 19.30 79.47
CA ALA A 293 -3.12 18.98 79.50
C ALA A 293 -2.77 17.85 80.49
N ARG A 294 -3.54 17.68 81.57
CA ARG A 294 -3.35 16.57 82.52
C ARG A 294 -3.96 15.27 82.02
N GLU A 295 -5.16 15.33 81.45
CA GLU A 295 -5.86 14.15 80.91
C GLU A 295 -5.17 13.59 79.67
N GLY A 296 -4.69 14.47 78.77
CA GLY A 296 -3.96 14.07 77.57
C GLY A 296 -2.62 13.37 77.89
N ALA A 297 -1.90 13.85 78.90
CA ALA A 297 -0.68 13.19 79.36
C ALA A 297 -0.97 11.78 79.91
N ALA A 298 -2.04 11.62 80.68
CA ALA A 298 -2.40 10.34 81.27
C ALA A 298 -2.88 9.31 80.23
N ALA A 299 -3.63 9.74 79.21
CA ALA A 299 -4.15 8.85 78.16
C ALA A 299 -3.05 8.29 77.26
N GLU A 300 -2.11 9.13 76.83
CA GLU A 300 -1.01 8.73 75.96
C GLU A 300 -0.01 7.81 76.66
N ALA A 301 0.19 8.01 77.97
CA ALA A 301 0.98 7.10 78.81
C ALA A 301 0.41 5.67 78.81
N ALA A 302 -0.92 5.55 78.96
CA ALA A 302 -1.61 4.26 78.98
C ALA A 302 -1.54 3.54 77.61
N GLU A 303 -1.63 4.28 76.51
CA GLU A 303 -1.55 3.70 75.17
C GLU A 303 -0.15 3.21 74.81
N ALA A 304 0.88 3.98 75.16
CA ALA A 304 2.26 3.54 75.00
C ALA A 304 2.54 2.23 75.76
N GLN A 305 1.93 2.03 76.94
CA GLN A 305 2.12 0.80 77.70
C GLN A 305 1.44 -0.42 77.04
N ARG A 306 0.27 -0.26 76.45
CA ARG A 306 -0.43 -1.34 75.71
C ARG A 306 0.34 -1.77 74.45
N LEU A 307 0.88 -0.81 73.70
CA LEU A 307 1.61 -1.11 72.47
C LEU A 307 2.93 -1.86 72.74
N ARG A 308 3.63 -1.55 73.85
CA ARG A 308 4.81 -2.32 74.29
C ARG A 308 4.49 -3.79 74.51
N GLN A 309 3.42 -4.09 75.25
CA GLN A 309 3.01 -5.46 75.54
C GLN A 309 2.65 -6.25 74.27
N ARG A 310 2.02 -5.58 73.29
CA ARG A 310 1.65 -6.20 72.01
C ARG A 310 2.86 -6.52 71.13
N ILE A 311 3.91 -5.69 71.16
CA ILE A 311 5.16 -5.94 70.41
C ILE A 311 5.91 -7.15 70.97
N GLU A 312 5.98 -7.28 72.30
CA GLU A 312 6.67 -8.40 72.95
C GLU A 312 6.02 -9.77 72.65
N ALA A 313 4.72 -9.78 72.31
CA ALA A 313 3.98 -11.01 72.02
C ALA A 313 4.16 -11.57 70.59
N ILE A 314 4.77 -10.82 69.65
CA ILE A 314 4.87 -11.24 68.24
C ILE A 314 6.29 -11.77 67.94
N VAL A 315 6.40 -13.07 67.62
CA VAL A 315 7.68 -13.73 67.28
C VAL A 315 7.68 -14.18 65.81
N PRO A 316 8.48 -13.57 64.92
CA PRO A 316 8.56 -13.98 63.51
C PRO A 316 9.48 -15.20 63.28
N ASP A 317 9.11 -16.09 62.35
CA ASP A 317 9.94 -17.23 61.92
C ASP A 317 11.05 -16.76 60.95
N ALA A 318 12.18 -16.33 61.52
CA ALA A 318 13.30 -15.77 60.77
C ALA A 318 14.02 -16.78 59.87
N ALA A 319 13.96 -18.08 60.20
CA ALA A 319 14.67 -19.12 59.47
C ALA A 319 14.08 -19.32 58.06
N ILE A 320 12.75 -19.33 57.93
CA ILE A 320 12.12 -19.50 56.60
C ILE A 320 12.18 -18.25 55.72
N LEU A 321 12.18 -17.06 56.34
CA LEU A 321 12.34 -15.80 55.61
C LEU A 321 13.75 -15.68 54.97
N ALA A 322 14.78 -16.27 55.59
CA ALA A 322 16.15 -16.23 55.08
C ALA A 322 16.35 -17.04 53.78
N VAL A 323 15.63 -18.15 53.61
CA VAL A 323 15.74 -19.05 52.44
C VAL A 323 14.61 -18.91 51.42
N ALA A 324 13.76 -17.88 51.56
CA ALA A 324 12.56 -17.66 50.76
C ALA A 324 12.77 -17.77 49.24
N GLY A 325 13.90 -17.25 48.74
CA GLY A 325 14.24 -17.31 47.31
C GLY A 325 14.59 -18.72 46.80
N ALA A 326 15.21 -19.55 47.64
CA ALA A 326 15.54 -20.93 47.30
C ALA A 326 14.28 -21.81 47.30
N VAL A 327 13.40 -21.60 48.28
CA VAL A 327 12.09 -22.27 48.37
C VAL A 327 11.24 -22.03 47.12
N LYS A 328 11.12 -20.78 46.66
CA LYS A 328 10.33 -20.44 45.46
C LYS A 328 10.86 -21.11 44.18
N ARG A 329 12.18 -21.29 44.03
CA ARG A 329 12.79 -21.99 42.88
C ARG A 329 12.54 -23.49 42.91
N LEU A 330 12.64 -24.12 44.08
CA LEU A 330 12.38 -25.55 44.25
C LEU A 330 10.91 -25.90 43.91
N VAL A 331 9.97 -25.07 44.35
CA VAL A 331 8.53 -25.23 44.06
C VAL A 331 8.27 -25.23 42.55
N ALA A 332 8.82 -24.25 41.83
CA ALA A 332 8.65 -24.15 40.38
C ALA A 332 9.27 -25.35 39.61
N ALA A 333 10.39 -25.89 40.09
CA ALA A 333 11.05 -27.04 39.46
C ALA A 333 10.39 -28.39 39.81
N SER A 334 9.64 -28.47 40.91
CA SER A 334 9.00 -29.70 41.40
C SER A 334 7.90 -30.23 40.48
N GLU A 335 7.25 -29.38 39.67
CA GLU A 335 6.22 -29.78 38.70
C GLU A 335 6.77 -30.66 37.55
N ALA A 336 8.07 -30.57 37.26
CA ALA A 336 8.73 -31.37 36.22
C ALA A 336 9.15 -32.78 36.69
N ALA A 337 9.17 -33.05 38.00
CA ALA A 337 9.70 -34.29 38.57
C ALA A 337 8.89 -35.54 38.17
N ASP A 338 7.56 -35.45 38.12
CA ASP A 338 6.69 -36.58 37.74
C ASP A 338 6.90 -37.00 36.27
N ARG A 339 7.23 -36.03 35.41
CA ARG A 339 7.53 -36.27 33.99
C ARG A 339 8.84 -37.04 33.83
N HIS A 340 9.90 -36.63 34.53
CA HIS A 340 11.19 -37.32 34.49
C HIS A 340 11.15 -38.72 35.10
N ARG A 341 10.30 -38.97 36.12
CA ARG A 341 10.07 -40.33 36.66
C ARG A 341 9.41 -41.27 35.65
N ALA A 342 8.42 -40.77 34.91
CA ALA A 342 7.78 -41.54 33.84
C ALA A 342 8.75 -41.84 32.69
N GLU A 343 9.54 -40.84 32.26
CA GLU A 343 10.58 -41.00 31.23
C GLU A 343 11.64 -42.04 31.63
N LEU A 344 12.05 -42.09 32.90
CA LEU A 344 13.02 -43.05 33.41
C LEU A 344 12.48 -44.49 33.37
N ALA A 345 11.23 -44.71 33.80
CA ALA A 345 10.60 -46.03 33.77
C ALA A 345 10.38 -46.54 32.35
N GLU A 346 9.95 -45.67 31.43
CA GLU A 346 9.74 -46.01 30.02
C GLU A 346 11.06 -46.34 29.32
N ALA A 347 12.10 -45.51 29.52
CA ALA A 347 13.43 -45.76 28.97
C ALA A 347 14.04 -47.06 29.51
N ALA A 348 13.83 -47.41 30.78
CA ALA A 348 14.30 -48.65 31.39
C ALA A 348 13.65 -49.90 30.76
N ALA A 349 12.33 -49.87 30.58
CA ALA A 349 11.60 -50.95 29.94
C ALA A 349 12.05 -51.14 28.48
N GLN A 350 12.25 -50.03 27.75
CA GLN A 350 12.71 -50.05 26.37
C GLN A 350 14.14 -50.61 26.22
N CYS A 351 15.07 -50.24 27.12
CA CYS A 351 16.41 -50.83 27.16
C CYS A 351 16.38 -52.34 27.35
N ALA A 352 15.58 -52.83 28.29
CA ALA A 352 15.47 -54.26 28.58
C ALA A 352 14.89 -55.04 27.39
N GLN A 353 13.86 -54.48 26.73
CA GLN A 353 13.24 -55.08 25.55
C GLN A 353 14.19 -55.15 24.35
N GLU A 354 14.85 -54.05 24.00
CA GLU A 354 15.76 -54.01 22.84
C GLU A 354 17.00 -54.89 23.06
N ARG A 355 17.48 -55.02 24.31
CA ARG A 355 18.59 -55.93 24.65
C ARG A 355 18.22 -57.40 24.40
N LEU A 356 17.00 -57.82 24.74
CA LEU A 356 16.50 -59.16 24.43
C LEU A 356 16.36 -59.37 22.91
N LEU A 357 15.89 -58.36 22.18
CA LEU A 357 15.72 -58.41 20.73
C LEU A 357 17.07 -58.54 19.99
N VAL A 358 18.08 -57.76 20.37
CA VAL A 358 19.44 -57.87 19.83
C VAL A 358 20.00 -59.28 20.04
N SER A 359 19.79 -59.86 21.23
CA SER A 359 20.22 -61.23 21.52
C SER A 359 19.50 -62.25 20.63
N ALA A 360 18.17 -62.14 20.50
CA ALA A 360 17.37 -63.08 19.72
C ALA A 360 17.69 -63.03 18.21
N LEU A 361 17.85 -61.81 17.65
CA LEU A 361 18.22 -61.61 16.24
C LEU A 361 19.63 -62.14 15.94
N SER A 362 20.58 -61.95 16.86
CA SER A 362 21.94 -62.49 16.70
C SER A 362 21.94 -64.01 16.63
N THR A 363 21.21 -64.68 17.54
CA THR A 363 21.09 -66.15 17.56
C THR A 363 20.39 -66.70 16.32
N ARG A 364 19.46 -65.96 15.70
CA ARG A 364 18.76 -66.36 14.47
C ARG A 364 19.67 -66.32 13.23
N ILE A 365 20.60 -65.36 13.19
CA ILE A 365 21.52 -65.15 12.06
C ILE A 365 22.70 -66.13 12.13
N ASP A 366 23.30 -66.29 13.32
CA ASP A 366 24.32 -67.31 13.57
C ASP A 366 24.21 -67.80 15.03
N PRO A 367 23.66 -69.01 15.26
CA PRO A 367 23.49 -69.57 16.59
C PRO A 367 24.81 -69.85 17.34
N GLN A 368 25.94 -69.93 16.64
CA GLN A 368 27.24 -70.29 17.22
C GLN A 368 28.17 -69.08 17.48
N ALA A 369 27.78 -67.88 17.04
CA ALA A 369 28.56 -66.65 17.23
C ALA A 369 28.01 -65.79 18.37
N ALA A 370 28.88 -65.06 19.07
CA ALA A 370 28.42 -64.09 20.06
C ALA A 370 27.71 -62.90 19.38
N PRO A 371 26.72 -62.24 20.01
CA PRO A 371 26.03 -61.08 19.42
C PRO A 371 26.94 -59.96 18.90
N ALA A 372 28.10 -59.75 19.55
CA ALA A 372 29.11 -58.81 19.11
C ALA A 372 29.80 -59.22 17.79
N ASP A 373 30.00 -60.52 17.57
CA ASP A 373 30.62 -61.05 16.35
C ASP A 373 29.64 -61.01 15.16
N VAL A 374 28.34 -61.26 15.40
CA VAL A 374 27.29 -61.13 14.38
C VAL A 374 27.10 -59.66 13.98
N LEU A 375 27.17 -58.73 14.93
CA LEU A 375 27.19 -57.29 14.65
C LEU A 375 28.42 -56.87 13.83
N GLY A 376 29.56 -57.54 14.00
CA GLY A 376 30.77 -57.32 13.20
C GLY A 376 30.66 -57.77 11.74
N ARG A 377 29.66 -58.59 11.40
CA ARG A 377 29.36 -59.03 10.02
C ARG A 377 28.36 -58.13 9.29
N VAL A 378 27.81 -57.12 9.96
CA VAL A 378 26.94 -56.14 9.31
C VAL A 378 27.77 -55.34 8.30
N PRO A 379 27.46 -55.40 6.99
CA PRO A 379 28.24 -54.71 5.98
C PRO A 379 28.17 -53.20 6.18
N ALA A 380 29.28 -52.49 5.88
CA ALA A 380 29.29 -51.04 5.93
C ALA A 380 28.27 -50.45 4.93
N PRO A 381 27.73 -49.23 5.15
CA PRO A 381 26.69 -48.66 4.28
C PRO A 381 27.05 -48.64 2.79
N THR A 382 28.33 -48.42 2.47
CA THR A 382 28.86 -48.44 1.09
C THR A 382 28.89 -49.85 0.50
N GLN A 383 29.24 -50.87 1.28
CA GLN A 383 29.26 -52.27 0.85
C GLN A 383 27.85 -52.82 0.70
N ARG A 384 26.93 -52.47 1.59
CA ARG A 384 25.49 -52.78 1.45
C ARG A 384 24.91 -52.17 0.18
N ALA A 385 25.18 -50.89 -0.08
CA ALA A 385 24.66 -50.21 -1.26
C ALA A 385 25.13 -50.86 -2.57
N ALA A 386 26.39 -51.32 -2.62
CA ALA A 386 26.93 -52.08 -3.76
C ALA A 386 26.22 -53.44 -3.93
N LEU A 387 26.11 -54.21 -2.85
CA LEU A 387 25.39 -55.50 -2.83
C LEU A 387 23.92 -55.38 -3.24
N GLU A 388 23.25 -54.31 -2.81
CA GLU A 388 21.84 -54.09 -3.14
C GLU A 388 21.65 -53.57 -4.57
N ALA A 389 22.65 -52.87 -5.13
CA ALA A 389 22.71 -52.54 -6.54
C ALA A 389 22.87 -53.80 -7.41
N ASP A 390 23.81 -54.70 -7.07
CA ASP A 390 24.01 -55.97 -7.78
C ASP A 390 22.75 -56.87 -7.73
N LEU A 391 22.07 -56.92 -6.58
CA LEU A 391 20.80 -57.66 -6.42
C LEU A 391 19.66 -57.07 -7.24
N ARG A 392 19.58 -55.74 -7.34
CA ARG A 392 18.56 -55.06 -8.17
C ARG A 392 18.85 -55.23 -9.65
N GLU A 393 20.11 -55.10 -10.07
CA GLU A 393 20.52 -55.28 -11.46
C GLU A 393 20.20 -56.69 -11.97
N THR A 394 20.44 -57.71 -11.15
CA THR A 394 20.10 -59.11 -11.47
C THR A 394 18.59 -59.35 -11.59
N GLU A 395 17.77 -58.76 -10.72
CA GLU A 395 16.30 -58.87 -10.81
C GLU A 395 15.71 -58.10 -11.99
N LEU A 396 16.22 -56.90 -12.27
CA LEU A 396 15.79 -56.07 -13.38
C LEU A 396 16.11 -56.73 -14.72
N ALA A 397 17.31 -57.30 -14.87
CA ALA A 397 17.67 -58.06 -16.06
C ALA A 397 16.76 -59.28 -16.26
N ARG A 398 16.43 -60.01 -15.19
CA ARG A 398 15.55 -61.20 -15.26
C ARG A 398 14.11 -60.84 -15.62
N GLN A 399 13.56 -59.78 -15.02
CA GLN A 399 12.20 -59.31 -15.32
C GLN A 399 12.08 -58.72 -16.74
N ALA A 400 13.11 -57.99 -17.19
CA ALA A 400 13.13 -57.42 -18.53
C ALA A 400 13.12 -58.52 -19.61
N PHE A 401 13.85 -59.60 -19.38
CA PHE A 401 13.91 -60.75 -20.29
C PHE A 401 12.55 -61.49 -20.39
N GLU A 402 11.89 -61.78 -19.26
CA GLU A 402 10.60 -62.51 -19.25
C GLU A 402 9.43 -61.67 -19.81
N ARG A 403 9.35 -60.38 -19.48
CA ARG A 403 8.30 -59.47 -20.02
C ARG A 403 8.36 -59.34 -21.53
N HIS A 404 9.57 -59.34 -22.09
CA HIS A 404 9.79 -59.28 -23.53
C HIS A 404 9.25 -60.54 -24.23
N ARG A 405 9.44 -61.72 -23.64
CA ARG A 405 8.95 -63.01 -24.18
C ARG A 405 7.41 -63.13 -24.17
N GLU A 406 6.74 -62.60 -23.14
CA GLU A 406 5.28 -62.60 -23.07
C GLU A 406 4.64 -61.60 -24.05
N ALA A 407 5.25 -60.41 -24.24
CA ALA A 407 4.77 -59.39 -25.16
C ALA A 407 4.81 -59.83 -26.64
N VAL A 408 5.75 -60.71 -27.00
CA VAL A 408 5.87 -61.26 -28.36
C VAL A 408 4.76 -62.30 -28.65
N ARG A 409 4.29 -63.05 -27.65
CA ARG A 409 3.25 -64.08 -27.81
C ARG A 409 1.84 -63.52 -27.99
N SER A 410 1.49 -62.44 -27.30
CA SER A 410 0.13 -61.88 -27.32
C SER A 410 -0.23 -61.15 -28.62
N ARG A 411 0.75 -60.60 -29.34
CA ARG A 411 0.54 -59.76 -30.53
C ARG A 411 0.45 -60.51 -31.86
N ALA A 412 0.67 -61.81 -31.90
CA ALA A 412 0.66 -62.60 -33.14
C ALA A 412 -0.75 -63.01 -33.63
N SER A 413 -1.82 -62.76 -32.84
CA SER A 413 -3.16 -63.33 -33.09
C SER A 413 -4.20 -62.40 -33.75
N GLU A 414 -3.89 -61.14 -34.05
CA GLU A 414 -4.86 -60.19 -34.61
C GLU A 414 -4.37 -59.63 -35.94
N THR A 415 -4.90 -60.07 -37.09
CA THR A 415 -4.94 -59.26 -38.33
C THR A 415 -5.77 -59.91 -39.46
N ALA A 416 -6.95 -59.35 -39.74
CA ALA A 416 -7.68 -59.47 -41.02
C ALA A 416 -8.03 -58.06 -41.52
N GLU A 417 -7.84 -57.80 -42.82
CA GLU A 417 -7.90 -56.47 -43.45
C GLU A 417 -9.33 -56.05 -43.89
N ALA A 418 -9.62 -54.75 -43.79
CA ALA A 418 -10.72 -54.07 -44.50
C ALA A 418 -10.20 -52.74 -45.09
N ALA A 419 -10.62 -52.38 -46.31
CA ALA A 419 -10.14 -51.22 -47.05
C ALA A 419 -10.98 -49.95 -46.82
N ALA A 420 -10.33 -48.79 -46.69
CA ALA A 420 -10.94 -47.49 -46.35
C ALA A 420 -11.55 -46.71 -47.54
N PRO A 421 -12.58 -45.86 -47.31
CA PRO A 421 -13.25 -45.03 -48.33
C PRO A 421 -12.51 -43.72 -48.71
N PRO A 422 -12.83 -43.09 -49.86
CA PRO A 422 -12.10 -41.93 -50.40
C PRO A 422 -12.41 -40.56 -49.74
N LEU A 423 -11.45 -39.63 -49.81
CA LEU A 423 -11.48 -38.27 -49.25
C LEU A 423 -12.09 -37.20 -50.20
N PRO A 424 -12.71 -36.12 -49.67
CA PRO A 424 -13.12 -34.94 -50.46
C PRO A 424 -11.94 -34.13 -51.04
N ALA A 425 -12.23 -33.22 -51.99
CA ALA A 425 -11.20 -32.41 -52.65
C ALA A 425 -10.48 -31.44 -51.69
N GLN A 426 -9.15 -31.35 -51.79
CA GLN A 426 -8.28 -30.61 -50.86
C GLN A 426 -8.64 -29.11 -50.72
N GLN A 427 -9.13 -28.47 -51.80
CA GLN A 427 -9.57 -27.07 -51.77
C GLN A 427 -10.83 -26.86 -50.90
N ALA A 428 -11.75 -27.82 -50.88
CA ALA A 428 -12.95 -27.75 -50.03
C ALA A 428 -12.60 -27.94 -48.55
N CYS A 429 -11.65 -28.83 -48.24
CA CYS A 429 -11.12 -29.01 -46.88
C CYS A 429 -10.45 -27.73 -46.37
N ALA A 430 -9.63 -27.07 -47.20
CA ALA A 430 -9.00 -25.79 -46.86
C ALA A 430 -10.03 -24.66 -46.67
N GLY A 431 -11.06 -24.59 -47.52
CA GLY A 431 -12.15 -23.63 -47.41
C GLY A 431 -12.96 -23.77 -46.12
N LEU A 432 -13.29 -25.01 -45.71
CA LEU A 432 -13.99 -25.29 -44.45
C LEU A 432 -13.16 -24.85 -43.23
N ARG A 433 -11.88 -25.23 -43.18
CA ARG A 433 -10.97 -24.87 -42.07
C ARG A 433 -10.73 -23.36 -41.99
N ALA A 434 -10.66 -22.66 -43.12
CA ALA A 434 -10.54 -21.20 -43.16
C ALA A 434 -11.79 -20.49 -42.63
N ALA A 435 -12.98 -20.95 -43.00
CA ALA A 435 -14.25 -20.42 -42.51
C ALA A 435 -14.43 -20.67 -41.00
N GLN A 436 -14.02 -21.84 -40.49
CA GLN A 436 -13.99 -22.14 -39.05
C GLN A 436 -12.98 -21.26 -38.29
N ALA A 437 -11.80 -21.01 -38.86
CA ALA A 437 -10.80 -20.12 -38.28
C ALA A 437 -11.28 -18.65 -38.25
N GLU A 438 -12.03 -18.20 -39.26
CA GLU A 438 -12.64 -16.88 -39.27
C GLU A 438 -13.73 -16.71 -38.20
N LEU A 439 -14.56 -17.75 -38.00
CA LEU A 439 -15.50 -17.79 -36.88
C LEU A 439 -14.77 -17.76 -35.53
N ALA A 440 -13.72 -18.56 -35.36
CA ALA A 440 -12.93 -18.60 -34.12
C ALA A 440 -12.26 -17.24 -33.80
N ARG A 441 -11.75 -16.52 -34.81
CA ARG A 441 -11.20 -15.16 -34.63
C ARG A 441 -12.24 -14.14 -34.15
N ASN A 442 -13.52 -14.37 -34.42
CA ASN A 442 -14.63 -13.49 -34.06
C ASN A 442 -15.50 -14.05 -32.90
N ASP A 443 -15.06 -15.11 -32.22
CA ASP A 443 -15.84 -15.77 -31.16
C ASP A 443 -16.19 -14.82 -30.00
N ALA A 444 -15.27 -13.92 -29.63
CA ALA A 444 -15.52 -12.90 -28.60
C ALA A 444 -16.65 -11.94 -29.00
N ALA A 445 -16.75 -11.57 -30.28
CA ALA A 445 -17.84 -10.73 -30.79
C ALA A 445 -19.18 -11.48 -30.79
N MET A 446 -19.17 -12.79 -31.08
CA MET A 446 -20.37 -13.63 -31.06
C MET A 446 -20.88 -13.90 -29.64
N ARG A 447 -19.99 -14.07 -28.66
CA ARG A 447 -20.39 -14.15 -27.24
C ARG A 447 -20.99 -12.83 -26.75
N ARG A 448 -20.36 -11.72 -27.14
CA ARG A 448 -20.83 -10.37 -26.78
C ARG A 448 -22.20 -10.06 -27.38
N LEU A 449 -22.50 -10.54 -28.59
CA LEU A 449 -23.83 -10.43 -29.22
C LEU A 449 -24.96 -10.98 -28.34
N ALA A 450 -24.74 -12.07 -27.60
CA ALA A 450 -25.76 -12.62 -26.69
C ALA A 450 -26.07 -11.72 -25.48
N GLU A 451 -25.10 -10.89 -25.06
CA GLU A 451 -25.20 -10.00 -23.91
C GLU A 451 -25.76 -8.61 -24.27
N LEU A 452 -25.71 -8.21 -25.55
CA LEU A 452 -26.14 -6.88 -26.00
C LEU A 452 -27.65 -6.63 -25.85
N PRO A 453 -28.58 -7.55 -26.20
CA PRO A 453 -30.02 -7.30 -26.05
C PRO A 453 -30.52 -7.01 -24.62
N PRO A 454 -30.11 -7.75 -23.56
CA PRO A 454 -30.50 -7.38 -22.20
C PRO A 454 -29.88 -6.05 -21.75
N ARG A 455 -28.64 -5.74 -22.16
CA ARG A 455 -27.97 -4.47 -21.86
C ARG A 455 -28.65 -3.28 -22.53
N LEU A 456 -29.06 -3.44 -23.79
CA LEU A 456 -29.81 -2.42 -24.53
C LEU A 456 -31.15 -2.11 -23.83
N ARG A 457 -31.89 -3.14 -23.39
CA ARG A 457 -33.14 -2.97 -22.62
C ARG A 457 -32.93 -2.34 -21.24
N ALA A 458 -31.75 -2.49 -20.64
CA ALA A 458 -31.40 -1.84 -19.38
C ALA A 458 -31.06 -0.35 -19.62
N ALA A 459 -30.27 -0.05 -20.65
CA ALA A 459 -29.96 1.31 -21.06
C ALA A 459 -31.22 2.09 -21.49
N GLU A 460 -32.15 1.45 -22.19
CA GLU A 460 -33.44 2.03 -22.57
C GLU A 460 -34.29 2.40 -21.33
N ARG A 461 -34.35 1.50 -20.34
CA ARG A 461 -35.04 1.78 -19.07
C ARG A 461 -34.37 2.91 -18.31
N ARG A 462 -33.04 2.93 -18.26
CA ARG A 462 -32.26 4.00 -17.61
C ARG A 462 -32.51 5.36 -18.26
N LEU A 463 -32.53 5.42 -19.59
CA LEU A 463 -32.86 6.62 -20.35
C LEU A 463 -34.27 7.12 -19.98
N ARG A 464 -35.26 6.21 -19.94
CA ARG A 464 -36.63 6.55 -19.55
C ARG A 464 -36.71 7.15 -18.15
N THR A 465 -36.07 6.51 -17.17
CA THR A 465 -36.01 7.03 -15.79
C THR A 465 -35.33 8.40 -15.73
N CYS A 466 -34.22 8.60 -16.44
CA CYS A 466 -33.53 9.90 -16.43
C CYS A 466 -34.35 11.01 -17.11
N LEU A 467 -35.16 10.69 -18.13
CA LEU A 467 -36.10 11.62 -18.74
C LEU A 467 -37.24 11.98 -17.78
N GLU A 468 -37.81 10.99 -17.08
CA GLU A 468 -38.83 11.18 -16.05
C GLU A 468 -38.30 12.06 -14.88
N ASP A 469 -37.10 11.77 -14.37
CA ASP A 469 -36.45 12.53 -13.28
C ASP A 469 -36.14 13.98 -13.65
N ALA A 470 -35.89 14.24 -14.95
CA ALA A 470 -35.70 15.57 -15.50
C ALA A 470 -37.02 16.28 -15.87
N GLY A 471 -38.17 15.59 -15.79
CA GLY A 471 -39.48 16.11 -16.19
C GLY A 471 -39.62 16.30 -17.71
N LEU A 472 -38.86 15.56 -18.51
CA LEU A 472 -38.85 15.65 -19.97
C LEU A 472 -39.72 14.54 -20.58
N ALA A 473 -40.57 14.90 -21.54
CA ALA A 473 -41.51 13.95 -22.14
C ALA A 473 -40.82 12.93 -23.07
N ASP A 474 -39.76 13.34 -23.77
CA ASP A 474 -39.07 12.52 -24.76
C ASP A 474 -37.60 12.97 -25.01
N GLU A 475 -36.86 12.16 -25.76
CA GLU A 475 -35.48 12.48 -26.19
C GLU A 475 -35.43 13.78 -27.01
N THR A 476 -36.49 14.11 -27.74
CA THR A 476 -36.53 15.35 -28.54
C THR A 476 -36.64 16.62 -27.70
N ALA A 477 -37.30 16.56 -26.54
CA ALA A 477 -37.32 17.63 -25.55
C ALA A 477 -35.95 17.81 -24.89
N MET A 478 -35.26 16.70 -24.58
CA MET A 478 -33.90 16.70 -24.03
C MET A 478 -32.86 17.32 -24.98
N LEU A 479 -32.95 17.02 -26.28
CA LEU A 479 -32.05 17.57 -27.29
C LEU A 479 -32.30 19.07 -27.56
N ARG A 480 -33.54 19.53 -27.37
CA ARG A 480 -33.92 20.94 -27.56
C ARG A 480 -33.58 21.85 -26.37
N ALA A 481 -33.42 21.30 -25.17
CA ALA A 481 -33.02 22.06 -23.99
C ALA A 481 -31.55 22.51 -24.10
N THR A 482 -31.28 23.81 -24.00
CA THR A 482 -29.90 24.31 -24.03
C THR A 482 -29.43 24.66 -22.62
N PRO A 483 -28.41 23.97 -22.06
CA PRO A 483 -27.91 24.29 -20.73
C PRO A 483 -27.30 25.70 -20.71
N LEU A 484 -27.58 26.46 -19.64
CA LEU A 484 -26.92 27.73 -19.39
C LEU A 484 -25.54 27.49 -18.79
N LEU A 485 -24.59 28.37 -19.09
CA LEU A 485 -23.25 28.34 -18.49
C LEU A 485 -23.32 28.52 -16.97
N ASP A 486 -22.54 27.75 -16.22
CA ASP A 486 -22.47 27.87 -14.76
C ASP A 486 -22.18 29.29 -14.28
N ALA A 487 -21.30 30.02 -14.99
CA ALA A 487 -20.99 31.41 -14.68
C ALA A 487 -22.21 32.34 -14.73
N ARG A 488 -23.22 32.04 -15.57
CA ARG A 488 -24.47 32.80 -15.65
C ARG A 488 -25.39 32.49 -14.46
N ILE A 489 -25.47 31.22 -14.07
CA ILE A 489 -26.20 30.78 -12.87
C ILE A 489 -25.57 31.40 -11.62
N ASP A 490 -24.23 31.39 -11.53
CA ASP A 490 -23.50 31.99 -10.40
C ASP A 490 -23.68 33.49 -10.32
N ALA A 491 -23.70 34.20 -11.46
CA ALA A 491 -23.96 35.63 -11.50
C ALA A 491 -25.37 35.95 -10.97
N ALA A 492 -26.39 35.15 -11.33
CA ALA A 492 -27.75 35.29 -10.82
C ALA A 492 -27.84 35.02 -9.30
N LEU A 493 -27.22 33.95 -8.82
CA LEU A 493 -27.14 33.62 -7.38
C LEU A 493 -26.41 34.70 -6.58
N ALA A 494 -25.29 35.21 -7.09
CA ALA A 494 -24.53 36.29 -6.46
C ALA A 494 -25.33 37.60 -6.46
N GLY A 495 -26.15 37.84 -7.49
CA GLY A 495 -27.13 38.93 -7.51
C GLY A 495 -28.13 38.79 -6.37
N GLN A 496 -28.87 37.68 -6.29
CA GLN A 496 -29.90 37.46 -5.27
C GLN A 496 -29.33 37.53 -3.84
N ARG A 497 -28.16 36.92 -3.60
CA ARG A 497 -27.49 36.98 -2.29
C ARG A 497 -27.10 38.40 -1.89
N ARG A 498 -26.52 39.17 -2.82
CA ARG A 498 -26.11 40.56 -2.52
C ARG A 498 -27.29 41.41 -2.10
N ASP A 499 -28.43 41.30 -2.76
CA ASP A 499 -29.59 42.13 -2.43
C ASP A 499 -30.36 41.63 -1.21
N ALA A 500 -30.38 40.32 -0.96
CA ALA A 500 -30.83 39.77 0.31
C ALA A 500 -29.99 40.32 1.49
N THR A 501 -28.66 40.31 1.39
CA THR A 501 -27.77 40.87 2.41
C THR A 501 -27.98 42.37 2.59
N ARG A 502 -28.02 43.15 1.49
CA ARG A 502 -28.26 44.59 1.57
C ARG A 502 -29.62 44.92 2.18
N SER A 503 -30.67 44.20 1.79
CA SER A 503 -32.01 44.37 2.37
C SER A 503 -32.03 44.07 3.87
N GLU A 504 -31.35 43.01 4.30
CA GLU A 504 -31.26 42.65 5.71
C GLU A 504 -30.50 43.70 6.53
N GLU A 505 -29.33 44.16 6.04
CA GLU A 505 -28.57 45.23 6.70
C GLU A 505 -29.38 46.52 6.87
N ARG A 506 -30.16 46.90 5.85
CA ARG A 506 -31.01 48.09 5.89
C ARG A 506 -32.17 47.93 6.86
N ARG A 507 -32.81 46.76 6.90
CA ARG A 507 -33.86 46.43 7.90
C ARG A 507 -33.34 46.50 9.32
N GLN A 508 -32.20 45.86 9.61
CA GLN A 508 -31.60 45.91 10.95
C GLN A 508 -31.23 47.34 11.37
N ARG A 509 -30.79 48.18 10.43
CA ARG A 509 -30.48 49.58 10.72
C ARG A 509 -31.74 50.42 10.98
N ILE A 510 -32.81 50.16 10.24
CA ILE A 510 -34.14 50.75 10.50
C ILE A 510 -34.62 50.37 11.89
N GLU A 511 -34.57 49.09 12.27
CA GLU A 511 -34.99 48.63 13.61
C GLU A 511 -34.22 49.34 14.74
N ARG A 512 -32.90 49.52 14.59
CA ARG A 512 -32.09 50.27 15.56
C ARG A 512 -32.49 51.75 15.64
N ILE A 513 -32.76 52.38 14.50
CA ILE A 513 -33.19 53.78 14.44
C ILE A 513 -34.60 53.93 15.03
N GLU A 514 -35.51 52.99 14.78
CA GLU A 514 -36.86 52.98 15.35
C GLU A 514 -36.84 52.80 16.87
N ALA A 515 -35.96 51.93 17.39
CA ALA A 515 -35.74 51.80 18.83
C ALA A 515 -35.20 53.12 19.44
N ALA A 516 -34.19 53.73 18.81
CA ALA A 516 -33.64 55.01 19.25
C ALA A 516 -34.66 56.16 19.17
N LEU A 517 -35.54 56.16 18.15
CA LEU A 517 -36.64 57.10 18.03
C LEU A 517 -37.64 56.95 19.19
N LEU A 518 -37.95 55.72 19.57
CA LEU A 518 -38.86 55.43 20.67
C LEU A 518 -38.28 55.88 22.02
N ASP A 519 -36.98 55.63 22.24
CA ASP A 519 -36.26 56.07 23.44
C ASP A 519 -36.22 57.61 23.56
N GLU A 520 -35.85 58.31 22.48
CA GLU A 520 -35.81 59.78 22.47
C GLU A 520 -37.20 60.41 22.52
N ALA A 521 -38.22 59.79 21.92
CA ALA A 521 -39.61 60.21 22.09
C ALA A 521 -40.06 60.06 23.56
N GLY A 522 -39.71 58.96 24.22
CA GLY A 522 -39.96 58.77 25.64
C GLY A 522 -39.18 59.74 26.54
N ASN A 523 -38.00 60.19 26.12
CA ASN A 523 -37.24 61.25 26.80
C ASN A 523 -37.93 62.60 26.66
N ARG A 524 -38.35 62.96 25.43
CA ARG A 524 -39.17 64.15 25.16
C ARG A 524 -40.44 64.16 26.02
N ASP A 525 -41.17 63.06 26.09
CA ASP A 525 -42.43 62.97 26.83
C ASP A 525 -42.22 63.12 28.34
N ARG A 526 -41.18 62.47 28.90
CA ARG A 526 -40.76 62.67 30.31
C ARG A 526 -40.39 64.12 30.65
N LEU A 527 -39.82 64.85 29.69
CA LEU A 527 -39.49 66.27 29.87
C LEU A 527 -40.75 67.16 29.83
N LEU A 528 -41.79 66.76 29.08
CA LEU A 528 -43.07 67.47 28.96
C LEU A 528 -44.05 67.17 30.10
N ASP A 529 -43.98 65.98 30.71
CA ASP A 529 -44.83 65.59 31.86
C ASP A 529 -44.60 66.48 33.10
N GLN A 530 -43.46 67.16 33.17
CA GLN A 530 -43.09 68.07 34.27
C GLN A 530 -43.58 69.52 34.05
N GLY A 531 -44.46 69.74 33.05
CA GLY A 531 -45.03 71.04 32.69
C GLY A 531 -44.58 71.51 31.30
N ALA A 532 -45.33 72.44 30.70
CA ALA A 532 -45.01 72.98 29.38
C ALA A 532 -43.71 73.80 29.41
N VAL A 533 -42.71 73.39 28.64
CA VAL A 533 -41.40 74.05 28.54
C VAL A 533 -41.27 74.73 27.18
N PRO A 534 -41.14 76.07 27.11
CA PRO A 534 -40.93 76.75 25.85
C PRO A 534 -39.55 76.39 25.27
N THR A 535 -39.49 76.21 23.96
CA THR A 535 -38.25 75.91 23.22
C THR A 535 -37.64 77.16 22.59
N LEU A 536 -36.39 77.06 22.09
CA LEU A 536 -35.77 78.16 21.35
C LEU A 536 -36.56 78.49 20.07
N ASP A 537 -37.19 77.49 19.45
CA ASP A 537 -38.04 77.68 18.28
C ASP A 537 -39.36 78.39 18.65
N ASP A 538 -39.94 78.11 19.83
CA ASP A 538 -41.10 78.85 20.36
C ASP A 538 -40.77 80.33 20.57
N LEU A 539 -39.61 80.63 21.14
CA LEU A 539 -39.13 82.00 21.31
C LEU A 539 -38.88 82.68 19.94
N GLY A 540 -38.31 81.94 18.98
CA GLY A 540 -38.14 82.41 17.61
C GLY A 540 -39.47 82.76 16.93
N ARG A 541 -40.49 81.90 17.08
CA ARG A 541 -41.85 82.17 16.58
C ARG A 541 -42.49 83.38 17.26
N ALA A 542 -42.40 83.48 18.59
CA ALA A 542 -42.95 84.61 19.33
C ALA A 542 -42.27 85.94 18.95
N ARG A 543 -40.95 85.96 18.78
CA ARG A 543 -40.20 87.13 18.29
C ARG A 543 -40.56 87.49 16.85
N THR A 544 -40.73 86.51 15.98
CA THR A 544 -41.14 86.76 14.59
C THR A 544 -42.55 87.35 14.53
N ALA A 545 -43.49 86.83 15.33
CA ALA A 545 -44.84 87.38 15.44
C ALA A 545 -44.85 88.81 16.00
N ARG A 546 -44.00 89.10 16.99
CA ARG A 546 -43.76 90.44 17.51
C ARG A 546 -43.20 91.38 16.44
N ASP A 547 -42.19 90.95 15.71
CA ASP A 547 -41.53 91.76 14.67
C ASP A 547 -42.47 92.02 13.49
N ALA A 548 -43.30 91.04 13.10
CA ALA A 548 -44.36 91.22 12.12
C ALA A 548 -45.43 92.22 12.59
N SER A 549 -45.90 92.08 13.83
CA SER A 549 -46.87 93.02 14.43
C SER A 549 -46.30 94.43 14.54
N TRP A 550 -45.00 94.58 14.80
CA TRP A 550 -44.32 95.87 14.76
C TRP A 550 -44.32 96.48 13.36
N LEU A 551 -44.02 95.69 12.34
CA LEU A 551 -44.06 96.16 10.95
C LEU A 551 -45.46 96.63 10.56
N GLU A 552 -46.52 95.93 10.99
CA GLU A 552 -47.91 96.35 10.78
C GLU A 552 -48.24 97.67 11.50
N VAL A 553 -47.82 97.84 12.76
CA VAL A 553 -47.99 99.09 13.51
C VAL A 553 -47.19 100.24 12.88
N ARG A 554 -45.93 99.99 12.49
CA ARG A 554 -45.07 101.00 11.86
C ARG A 554 -45.63 101.42 10.51
N ALA A 555 -46.09 100.47 9.69
CA ALA A 555 -46.73 100.75 8.41
C ALA A 555 -47.99 101.62 8.58
N ALA A 556 -48.83 101.30 9.58
CA ALA A 556 -50.09 102.01 9.82
C ALA A 556 -49.93 103.40 10.46
N TYR A 557 -48.97 103.60 11.38
CA TYR A 557 -48.88 104.82 12.20
C TYR A 557 -47.67 105.72 11.90
N ILE A 558 -46.55 105.15 11.45
CA ILE A 558 -45.27 105.88 11.27
C ILE A 558 -45.03 106.15 9.78
N ASP A 559 -44.99 105.09 8.97
CA ASP A 559 -44.70 105.18 7.55
C ASP A 559 -45.92 105.72 6.76
N ARG A 560 -47.12 105.75 7.39
CA ARG A 560 -48.41 106.24 6.84
C ARG A 560 -48.66 105.77 5.41
N ALA A 561 -48.33 104.50 5.14
CA ALA A 561 -48.65 103.90 3.86
C ALA A 561 -50.17 103.77 3.74
N ASP A 562 -50.78 104.49 2.80
CA ASP A 562 -52.21 104.38 2.49
C ASP A 562 -52.55 102.93 2.12
N SER A 563 -53.09 102.20 3.09
CA SER A 563 -53.73 100.92 2.88
C SER A 563 -54.90 100.83 3.84
N ARG A 564 -56.07 101.09 3.26
CA ARG A 564 -57.39 101.10 3.88
C ARG A 564 -57.63 99.92 4.84
N PRO A 565 -58.40 100.14 5.91
CA PRO A 565 -59.09 99.07 6.62
C PRO A 565 -60.28 98.60 5.79
N VAL A 566 -60.41 97.29 5.53
CA VAL A 566 -61.70 96.68 5.17
C VAL A 566 -62.32 96.12 6.44
N ALA A 567 -63.47 96.70 6.75
CA ALA A 567 -64.35 96.37 7.85
C ALA A 567 -65.10 95.05 7.63
N ALA A 568 -65.45 94.44 8.77
CA ALA A 568 -66.75 93.85 9.08
C ALA A 568 -67.36 92.78 8.13
N SER A 569 -67.46 91.56 8.63
CA SER A 569 -68.78 90.95 8.78
C SER A 569 -69.14 90.89 10.26
N ALA A 570 -70.15 91.68 10.62
CA ALA A 570 -70.88 91.52 11.85
C ALA A 570 -71.67 90.22 11.79
N SER A 571 -71.38 89.29 12.69
CA SER A 571 -72.41 88.46 13.30
C SER A 571 -72.38 88.78 14.80
N ALA A 572 -73.29 89.67 15.18
CA ALA A 572 -73.58 90.00 16.55
C ALA A 572 -74.15 88.76 17.26
N SER A 573 -73.29 88.07 17.99
CA SER A 573 -73.66 87.31 19.20
C SER A 573 -72.40 86.85 19.92
N ALA A 574 -72.27 87.29 21.18
CA ALA A 574 -71.24 87.00 22.18
C ALA A 574 -69.93 87.81 22.10
N GLN A 575 -69.72 88.61 23.16
CA GLN A 575 -68.54 89.42 23.45
C GLN A 575 -67.25 88.59 23.49
N VAL A 576 -66.31 88.85 22.57
CA VAL A 576 -64.87 88.79 22.83
C VAL A 576 -64.19 89.92 22.05
N SER A 577 -63.55 90.84 22.75
CA SER A 577 -62.88 92.04 22.19
C SER A 577 -61.64 91.65 21.39
N SER A 578 -61.61 91.92 20.08
CA SER A 578 -60.37 91.85 19.29
C SER A 578 -59.48 93.07 19.59
N PRO A 579 -58.17 92.90 19.86
CA PRO A 579 -57.28 94.01 20.20
C PRO A 579 -57.01 94.92 19.00
N SER A 580 -56.81 96.22 19.24
CA SER A 580 -56.30 97.18 18.24
C SER A 580 -54.86 96.83 17.82
N LEU A 581 -54.38 97.29 16.65
CA LEU A 581 -53.02 96.99 16.16
C LEU A 581 -51.91 97.26 17.21
N PRO A 582 -51.89 98.40 17.94
CA PRO A 582 -50.93 98.61 19.02
C PRO A 582 -51.07 97.60 20.16
N GLN A 583 -52.30 97.25 20.56
CA GLN A 583 -52.55 96.26 21.60
C GLN A 583 -52.16 94.84 21.16
N ALA A 584 -52.29 94.51 19.88
CA ALA A 584 -51.83 93.24 19.33
C ALA A 584 -50.30 93.15 19.36
N TYR A 585 -49.61 94.23 19.01
CA TYR A 585 -48.16 94.33 19.14
C TYR A 585 -47.70 94.24 20.61
N GLU A 586 -48.31 95.01 21.52
CA GLU A 586 -48.01 94.96 22.96
C GLU A 586 -48.21 93.56 23.53
N ARG A 587 -49.27 92.85 23.11
CA ARG A 587 -49.49 91.44 23.46
C ARG A 587 -48.41 90.52 22.89
N ALA A 588 -47.98 90.73 21.64
CA ALA A 588 -46.91 89.93 21.03
C ALA A 588 -45.54 90.19 21.69
N VAL A 589 -45.27 91.43 22.14
CA VAL A 589 -44.10 91.77 22.97
C VAL A 589 -44.19 91.05 24.32
N ALA A 590 -45.29 91.21 25.05
CA ALA A 590 -45.49 90.57 26.34
C ALA A 590 -45.42 89.04 26.25
N GLU A 591 -45.91 88.45 25.15
CA GLU A 591 -45.81 87.01 24.91
C GLU A 591 -44.37 86.57 24.57
N ALA A 592 -43.64 87.32 23.74
CA ALA A 592 -42.23 87.03 23.46
C ALA A 592 -41.36 87.15 24.73
N ASP A 593 -41.63 88.15 25.57
CA ASP A 593 -40.94 88.35 26.85
C ASP A 593 -41.32 87.23 27.85
N ARG A 594 -42.61 86.88 27.96
CA ARG A 594 -43.07 85.75 28.78
C ARG A 594 -42.41 84.44 28.38
N VAL A 595 -42.32 84.16 27.07
CA VAL A 595 -41.65 82.97 26.53
C VAL A 595 -40.14 83.02 26.77
N ALA A 596 -39.51 84.20 26.67
CA ALA A 596 -38.08 84.37 26.96
C ALA A 596 -37.75 84.17 28.45
N ASP A 597 -38.57 84.72 29.34
CA ASP A 597 -38.42 84.60 30.79
C ASP A 597 -38.68 83.16 31.25
N ALA A 598 -39.70 82.50 30.71
CA ALA A 598 -39.97 81.09 30.97
C ALA A 598 -38.85 80.18 30.43
N LEU A 599 -38.27 80.50 29.28
CA LEU A 599 -37.10 79.79 28.74
C LEU A 599 -35.86 79.99 29.63
N ALA A 600 -35.67 81.18 30.21
CA ALA A 600 -34.57 81.45 31.12
C ALA A 600 -34.74 80.73 32.47
N ALA A 601 -35.97 80.65 32.99
CA ALA A 601 -36.29 79.94 34.23
C ALA A 601 -36.05 78.42 34.13
N ASP A 602 -36.36 77.82 32.98
CA ASP A 602 -36.24 76.37 32.73
C ASP A 602 -35.16 76.02 31.68
N HIS A 603 -34.09 76.83 31.60
CA HIS A 603 -33.08 76.76 30.53
C HIS A 603 -32.50 75.37 30.27
N GLU A 604 -32.17 74.63 31.33
CA GLU A 604 -31.58 73.28 31.21
C GLU A 604 -32.58 72.28 30.61
N ARG A 605 -33.85 72.33 31.03
CA ARG A 605 -34.91 71.45 30.55
C ARG A 605 -35.30 71.78 29.12
N ALA A 606 -35.38 73.06 28.78
CA ALA A 606 -35.64 73.54 27.42
C ALA A 606 -34.52 73.14 26.44
N GLY A 607 -33.25 73.24 26.87
CA GLY A 607 -32.10 72.79 26.09
C GLY A 607 -32.13 71.29 25.80
N ARG A 608 -32.44 70.47 26.82
CA ARG A 608 -32.60 69.01 26.67
C ARG A 608 -33.78 68.65 25.74
N LEU A 609 -34.92 69.34 25.87
CA LEU A 609 -36.09 69.13 25.01
C LEU A 609 -35.79 69.48 23.54
N GLN A 610 -35.14 70.62 23.28
CA GLN A 610 -34.72 71.01 21.92
C GLN A 610 -33.73 70.00 21.33
N SER A 611 -32.80 69.48 22.14
CA SER A 611 -31.86 68.44 21.70
C SER A 611 -32.59 67.17 21.32
N ALA A 612 -33.52 66.68 22.17
CA ALA A 612 -34.32 65.49 21.89
C ALA A 612 -35.14 65.65 20.59
N LEU A 613 -35.80 66.80 20.38
CA LEU A 613 -36.57 67.08 19.17
C LEU A 613 -35.71 67.08 17.89
N ARG A 614 -34.49 67.62 17.96
CA ARG A 614 -33.55 67.58 16.81
C ARG A 614 -33.05 66.18 16.53
N THR A 615 -32.72 65.41 17.57
CA THR A 615 -32.32 64.01 17.43
C THR A 615 -33.44 63.18 16.79
N ILE A 616 -34.69 63.34 17.24
CA ILE A 616 -35.86 62.68 16.66
C ILE A 616 -36.00 63.03 15.17
N ALA A 617 -35.93 64.31 14.80
CA ALA A 617 -36.05 64.73 13.40
C ALA A 617 -34.95 64.14 12.51
N SER A 618 -33.70 64.11 13.00
CA SER A 618 -32.57 63.50 12.28
C SER A 618 -32.79 61.99 12.07
N LEU A 619 -33.17 61.28 13.13
CA LEU A 619 -33.42 59.84 13.08
C LEU A 619 -34.60 59.48 12.16
N GLN A 620 -35.64 60.33 12.10
CA GLN A 620 -36.76 60.16 11.17
C GLN A 620 -36.32 60.26 9.70
N VAL A 621 -35.50 61.25 9.36
CA VAL A 621 -34.96 61.40 7.99
C VAL A 621 -34.08 60.21 7.60
N ASP A 622 -33.24 59.73 8.52
CA ASP A 622 -32.39 58.55 8.30
C ASP A 622 -33.24 57.28 8.07
N ARG A 623 -34.29 57.07 8.87
CA ARG A 623 -35.24 55.96 8.68
C ARG A 623 -35.91 56.00 7.31
N ASP A 624 -36.46 57.15 6.94
CA ASP A 624 -37.21 57.30 5.70
C ASP A 624 -36.31 57.12 4.46
N THR A 625 -35.04 57.54 4.56
CA THR A 625 -34.01 57.28 3.54
C THR A 625 -33.74 55.78 3.37
N LEU A 626 -33.57 55.05 4.49
CA LEU A 626 -33.32 53.60 4.45
C LEU A 626 -34.55 52.82 3.93
N LEU A 627 -35.77 53.29 4.21
CA LEU A 627 -37.00 52.72 3.66
C LEU A 627 -37.08 52.89 2.14
N ALA A 628 -36.67 54.05 1.61
CA ALA A 628 -36.57 54.25 0.17
C ALA A 628 -35.51 53.33 -0.47
N GLU A 629 -34.33 53.19 0.14
CA GLU A 629 -33.29 52.26 -0.32
C GLU A 629 -33.79 50.79 -0.35
N LEU A 630 -34.60 50.37 0.61
CA LEU A 630 -35.21 49.04 0.62
C LEU A 630 -36.18 48.83 -0.54
N SER A 631 -36.99 49.84 -0.87
CA SER A 631 -37.90 49.81 -2.02
C SER A 631 -37.12 49.68 -3.33
N ASP A 632 -36.01 50.41 -3.47
CA ASP A 632 -35.15 50.34 -4.66
C ASP A 632 -34.49 48.95 -4.83
N ILE A 633 -34.03 48.36 -3.72
CA ILE A 633 -33.47 47.00 -3.71
C ILE A 633 -34.53 45.98 -4.15
N ALA A 634 -35.77 46.09 -3.64
CA ALA A 634 -36.88 45.21 -4.02
C ALA A 634 -37.26 45.33 -5.50
N ALA A 635 -37.29 46.56 -6.05
CA ALA A 635 -37.54 46.79 -7.46
C ALA A 635 -36.43 46.20 -8.35
N ALA A 636 -35.17 46.35 -7.96
CA ALA A 636 -34.03 45.79 -8.68
C ALA A 636 -34.00 44.25 -8.64
N ASP A 637 -34.46 43.64 -7.54
CA ASP A 637 -34.62 42.19 -7.40
C ASP A 637 -35.71 41.65 -8.35
N ALA A 638 -36.89 42.27 -8.33
CA ALA A 638 -37.99 41.92 -9.23
C ALA A 638 -37.60 42.01 -10.73
N ALA A 639 -36.83 43.04 -11.10
CA ALA A 639 -36.34 43.20 -12.48
C ALA A 639 -35.36 42.08 -12.90
N ARG A 640 -34.49 41.63 -12.00
CA ARG A 640 -33.55 40.54 -12.28
C ARG A 640 -34.22 39.19 -12.32
N ASP A 641 -35.19 38.93 -11.45
CA ASP A 641 -36.00 37.73 -11.51
C ASP A 641 -36.78 37.63 -12.83
N ALA A 642 -37.30 38.76 -13.33
CA ALA A 642 -37.95 38.82 -14.63
C ALA A 642 -36.95 38.53 -15.78
N ALA A 643 -35.75 39.13 -15.74
CA ALA A 643 -34.71 38.87 -16.74
C ALA A 643 -34.25 37.41 -16.72
N TRP A 644 -34.10 36.82 -15.54
CA TRP A 644 -33.76 35.40 -15.36
C TRP A 644 -34.80 34.47 -16.00
N ARG A 645 -36.09 34.70 -15.74
CA ARG A 645 -37.17 33.91 -16.36
C ARG A 645 -37.15 34.00 -17.89
N ALA A 646 -36.89 35.19 -18.45
CA ALA A 646 -36.76 35.37 -19.89
C ALA A 646 -35.55 34.60 -20.47
N GLU A 647 -34.42 34.56 -19.77
CA GLU A 647 -33.26 33.74 -20.18
C GLU A 647 -33.59 32.24 -20.17
N LEU A 648 -34.33 31.75 -19.17
CA LEU A 648 -34.76 30.34 -19.13
C LEU A 648 -35.71 29.98 -20.26
N GLU A 649 -36.68 30.86 -20.56
CA GLU A 649 -37.61 30.67 -21.66
C GLU A 649 -36.90 30.62 -23.02
N ALA A 650 -35.95 31.53 -23.25
CA ALA A 650 -35.13 31.55 -24.47
C ALA A 650 -34.30 30.26 -24.63
N ALA A 651 -33.82 29.70 -23.52
CA ALA A 651 -33.07 28.44 -23.47
C ALA A 651 -33.96 27.18 -23.47
N ARG A 652 -35.29 27.34 -23.53
CA ARG A 652 -36.31 26.27 -23.40
C ARG A 652 -36.13 25.43 -22.14
N LEU A 653 -35.70 26.08 -21.06
CA LEU A 653 -35.52 25.50 -19.73
C LEU A 653 -36.79 25.71 -18.89
N PRO A 654 -37.10 24.79 -17.97
CA PRO A 654 -38.20 24.99 -17.04
C PRO A 654 -37.97 26.22 -16.15
N SER A 655 -39.03 26.99 -15.90
CA SER A 655 -38.97 28.20 -15.06
C SER A 655 -38.74 27.83 -13.60
N MET A 656 -37.51 28.03 -13.11
CA MET A 656 -37.11 27.72 -11.73
C MET A 656 -36.03 28.69 -11.21
N PRO A 657 -35.84 28.77 -9.89
CA PRO A 657 -34.77 29.58 -9.29
C PRO A 657 -33.36 29.16 -9.77
N PRO A 658 -32.37 30.06 -9.76
CA PRO A 658 -31.01 29.76 -10.21
C PRO A 658 -30.37 28.54 -9.51
N ALA A 659 -30.61 28.36 -8.21
CA ALA A 659 -30.08 27.23 -7.45
C ALA A 659 -30.66 25.88 -7.93
N GLU A 660 -31.98 25.83 -8.14
CA GLU A 660 -32.68 24.62 -8.61
C GLU A 660 -32.32 24.28 -10.05
N LEU A 661 -32.08 25.30 -10.89
CA LEU A 661 -31.63 25.07 -12.27
C LEU A 661 -30.29 24.34 -12.32
N ARG A 662 -29.36 24.65 -11.41
CA ARG A 662 -28.07 23.96 -11.36
C ARG A 662 -28.25 22.46 -11.12
N GLU A 663 -29.13 22.08 -10.19
CA GLU A 663 -29.44 20.67 -9.94
C GLU A 663 -30.17 20.03 -11.13
N TRP A 664 -31.09 20.77 -11.75
CA TRP A 664 -31.83 20.28 -12.91
C TRP A 664 -30.91 20.05 -14.12
N GLN A 665 -29.92 20.90 -14.37
CA GLN A 665 -28.94 20.69 -15.46
C GLN A 665 -28.09 19.43 -15.27
N LEU A 666 -27.82 19.00 -14.04
CA LEU A 666 -27.17 17.72 -13.77
C LEU A 666 -28.07 16.54 -14.18
N ARG A 667 -29.38 16.65 -13.97
CA ARG A 667 -30.35 15.63 -14.42
C ARG A 667 -30.44 15.59 -15.95
N LEU A 668 -30.41 16.75 -16.62
CA LEU A 668 -30.33 16.84 -18.08
C LEU A 668 -29.05 16.18 -18.62
N ALA A 669 -27.90 16.39 -17.98
CA ALA A 669 -26.64 15.74 -18.36
C ALA A 669 -26.70 14.22 -18.18
N ALA A 670 -27.30 13.73 -17.09
CA ALA A 670 -27.51 12.31 -16.85
C ALA A 670 -28.42 11.66 -17.91
N ALA A 671 -29.50 12.34 -18.31
CA ALA A 671 -30.39 11.88 -19.38
C ALA A 671 -29.66 11.79 -20.73
N ARG A 672 -28.81 12.77 -21.06
CA ARG A 672 -28.00 12.76 -22.29
C ARG A 672 -26.99 11.63 -22.31
N ALA A 673 -26.28 11.41 -21.21
CA ALA A 673 -25.34 10.30 -21.09
C ALA A 673 -26.04 8.93 -21.23
N ALA A 674 -27.25 8.78 -20.67
CA ALA A 674 -28.04 7.56 -20.83
C ALA A 674 -28.50 7.35 -22.29
N ALA A 675 -28.81 8.43 -23.03
CA ALA A 675 -29.18 8.37 -24.44
C ALA A 675 -27.98 7.98 -25.32
N GLU A 676 -26.80 8.53 -25.05
CA GLU A 676 -25.56 8.17 -25.74
C GLU A 676 -25.20 6.69 -25.51
N GLU A 677 -25.31 6.21 -24.27
CA GLU A 677 -25.08 4.80 -23.94
C GLU A 677 -26.06 3.87 -24.68
N TRP A 678 -27.35 4.22 -24.70
CA TRP A 678 -28.36 3.45 -25.42
C TRP A 678 -28.11 3.41 -26.94
N ASN A 679 -27.80 4.56 -27.55
CA ASN A 679 -27.48 4.63 -28.98
C ASN A 679 -26.21 3.84 -29.32
N ALA A 680 -25.15 3.94 -28.51
CA ALA A 680 -23.91 3.18 -28.73
C ALA A 680 -24.14 1.66 -28.66
N LEU A 681 -24.94 1.19 -27.69
CA LEU A 681 -25.29 -0.23 -27.57
C LEU A 681 -26.19 -0.71 -28.73
N ARG A 682 -27.06 0.16 -29.25
CA ARG A 682 -27.89 -0.15 -30.41
C ARG A 682 -27.04 -0.33 -31.66
N ASP A 683 -26.11 0.61 -31.90
CA ASP A 683 -25.21 0.56 -33.05
C ASP A 683 -24.27 -0.67 -32.94
N GLU A 684 -23.79 -1.00 -31.75
CA GLU A 684 -22.98 -2.20 -31.49
C GLU A 684 -23.75 -3.50 -31.80
N LEU A 685 -25.03 -3.56 -31.43
CA LEU A 685 -25.91 -4.70 -31.73
C LEU A 685 -26.10 -4.87 -33.25
N GLU A 686 -26.32 -3.78 -33.99
CA GLU A 686 -26.49 -3.81 -35.43
C GLU A 686 -25.24 -4.33 -36.15
N HIS A 687 -24.06 -3.84 -35.76
CA HIS A 687 -22.79 -4.31 -36.32
C HIS A 687 -22.53 -5.79 -36.01
N ALA A 688 -22.84 -6.24 -34.79
CA ALA A 688 -22.66 -7.63 -34.38
C ALA A 688 -23.60 -8.59 -35.13
N LEU A 689 -24.86 -8.20 -35.34
CA LEU A 689 -25.82 -8.98 -36.16
C LEU A 689 -25.40 -9.04 -37.64
N ALA A 690 -24.85 -7.96 -38.19
CA ALA A 690 -24.32 -7.96 -39.56
C ALA A 690 -23.12 -8.92 -39.71
N LEU A 691 -22.23 -8.95 -38.70
CA LEU A 691 -21.10 -9.87 -38.66
C LEU A 691 -21.56 -11.34 -38.55
N GLU A 692 -22.54 -11.63 -37.71
CA GLU A 692 -23.11 -12.98 -37.55
C GLU A 692 -23.66 -13.52 -38.89
N ARG A 693 -24.44 -12.70 -39.61
CA ARG A 693 -25.00 -13.07 -40.93
C ARG A 693 -23.90 -13.39 -41.95
N ARG A 694 -22.83 -12.59 -41.99
CA ARG A 694 -21.70 -12.80 -42.90
C ARG A 694 -20.93 -14.09 -42.59
N LEU A 695 -20.67 -14.35 -41.30
CA LEU A 695 -19.99 -15.58 -40.86
C LEU A 695 -20.85 -16.81 -41.17
N ALA A 696 -22.18 -16.72 -40.96
CA ALA A 696 -23.11 -17.80 -41.27
C ALA A 696 -23.11 -18.13 -42.77
N ALA A 697 -23.17 -17.12 -43.64
CA ALA A 697 -23.10 -17.31 -45.08
C ALA A 697 -21.79 -17.96 -45.55
N THR A 698 -20.66 -17.52 -44.99
CA THR A 698 -19.33 -18.06 -45.32
C THR A 698 -19.18 -19.52 -44.91
N LEU A 699 -19.64 -19.85 -43.69
CA LEU A 699 -19.57 -21.21 -43.15
C LEU A 699 -20.53 -22.16 -43.87
N HIS A 700 -21.75 -21.68 -44.20
CA HIS A 700 -22.72 -22.41 -44.99
C HIS A 700 -22.16 -22.80 -46.38
N GLY A 701 -21.55 -21.84 -47.09
CA GLY A 701 -20.90 -22.11 -48.38
C GLY A 701 -19.75 -23.11 -48.29
N ALA A 702 -18.93 -23.02 -47.24
CA ALA A 702 -17.80 -23.91 -47.03
C ALA A 702 -18.21 -25.36 -46.68
N ILE A 703 -19.29 -25.54 -45.90
CA ILE A 703 -19.85 -26.88 -45.60
C ILE A 703 -20.32 -27.56 -46.88
N ILE A 704 -21.13 -26.87 -47.69
CA ILE A 704 -21.68 -27.42 -48.95
C ILE A 704 -20.54 -27.85 -49.90
N ALA A 705 -19.46 -27.07 -49.98
CA ALA A 705 -18.31 -27.39 -50.82
C ALA A 705 -17.60 -28.71 -50.47
N THR A 706 -17.73 -29.20 -49.23
CA THR A 706 -17.13 -30.49 -48.81
C THR A 706 -17.90 -31.72 -49.31
N GLY A 707 -19.16 -31.56 -49.71
CA GLY A 707 -20.04 -32.66 -50.14
C GLY A 707 -20.45 -33.64 -49.03
N LEU A 708 -20.10 -33.37 -47.77
CA LEU A 708 -20.42 -34.22 -46.62
C LEU A 708 -21.77 -33.87 -45.97
N ALA A 709 -22.24 -32.62 -46.12
CA ALA A 709 -23.51 -32.14 -45.58
C ALA A 709 -24.05 -30.96 -46.41
N ALA A 710 -25.38 -30.78 -46.40
CA ALA A 710 -26.08 -29.68 -47.07
C ALA A 710 -27.11 -29.04 -46.11
N PRO A 711 -26.69 -28.12 -45.22
CA PRO A 711 -27.60 -27.41 -44.32
C PRO A 711 -28.59 -26.51 -45.08
N ALA A 712 -29.73 -26.17 -44.47
CA ALA A 712 -30.71 -25.24 -45.04
C ALA A 712 -30.22 -23.79 -44.98
N ALA A 713 -30.68 -22.92 -45.89
CA ALA A 713 -30.18 -21.55 -46.05
C ALA A 713 -30.39 -20.64 -44.83
N ASP A 714 -31.36 -20.95 -43.97
CA ASP A 714 -31.76 -20.22 -42.76
C ASP A 714 -31.17 -20.81 -41.46
N THR A 715 -30.24 -21.75 -41.57
CA THR A 715 -29.62 -22.40 -40.41
C THR A 715 -28.82 -21.39 -39.57
N GLN A 716 -29.04 -21.39 -38.26
CA GLN A 716 -28.33 -20.50 -37.32
C GLN A 716 -26.82 -20.79 -37.29
N LEU A 717 -26.02 -19.76 -37.01
CA LEU A 717 -24.56 -19.82 -37.00
C LEU A 717 -24.00 -20.90 -36.07
N GLY A 718 -24.58 -21.06 -34.87
CA GLY A 718 -24.17 -22.10 -33.91
C GLY A 718 -24.36 -23.53 -34.45
N THR A 719 -25.46 -23.77 -35.17
CA THR A 719 -25.72 -25.08 -35.81
C THR A 719 -24.80 -25.30 -37.00
N LEU A 720 -24.54 -24.26 -37.81
CA LEU A 720 -23.54 -24.32 -38.88
C LEU A 720 -22.13 -24.62 -38.34
N ALA A 721 -21.74 -24.05 -37.19
CA ALA A 721 -20.48 -24.34 -36.54
C ALA A 721 -20.36 -25.80 -36.12
N ALA A 722 -21.43 -26.38 -35.56
CA ALA A 722 -21.48 -27.79 -35.20
C ALA A 722 -21.38 -28.71 -36.43
N ILE A 723 -22.10 -28.39 -37.50
CA ILE A 723 -22.06 -29.16 -38.75
C ILE A 723 -20.66 -29.07 -39.40
N ALA A 724 -20.05 -27.88 -39.41
CA ALA A 724 -18.68 -27.69 -39.90
C ALA A 724 -17.67 -28.49 -39.08
N ALA A 725 -17.81 -28.52 -37.76
CA ALA A 725 -16.94 -29.30 -36.88
C ALA A 725 -17.09 -30.82 -37.14
N GLN A 726 -18.31 -31.30 -37.33
CA GLN A 726 -18.56 -32.71 -37.69
C GLN A 726 -17.98 -33.06 -39.06
N ALA A 727 -18.11 -32.18 -40.05
CA ALA A 727 -17.53 -32.37 -41.37
C ALA A 727 -16.00 -32.41 -41.32
N ASP A 728 -15.35 -31.50 -40.57
CA ASP A 728 -13.89 -31.49 -40.42
C ASP A 728 -13.39 -32.70 -39.61
N GLU A 729 -14.11 -33.14 -38.58
CA GLU A 729 -13.76 -34.35 -37.82
C GLU A 729 -13.87 -35.62 -38.69
N GLU A 730 -14.90 -35.73 -39.52
CA GLU A 730 -15.05 -36.84 -40.47
C GLU A 730 -13.93 -36.83 -41.53
N ILE A 731 -13.49 -35.65 -41.99
CA ILE A 731 -12.32 -35.50 -42.87
C ILE A 731 -11.05 -35.95 -42.16
N ARG A 732 -10.80 -35.48 -40.94
CA ARG A 732 -9.63 -35.88 -40.12
C ARG A 732 -9.64 -37.37 -39.81
N ARG A 733 -10.81 -37.96 -39.56
CA ARG A 733 -10.97 -39.40 -39.31
C ARG A 733 -10.57 -40.21 -40.53
N ARG A 734 -10.99 -39.79 -41.73
CA ARG A 734 -10.60 -40.43 -42.99
C ARG A 734 -9.12 -40.22 -43.32
N GLU A 735 -8.56 -39.03 -43.07
CA GLU A 735 -7.11 -38.74 -43.19
C GLU A 735 -6.31 -39.64 -42.24
N LYS A 736 -6.72 -39.73 -40.98
CA LYS A 736 -6.09 -40.56 -39.95
C LYS A 736 -6.21 -42.06 -40.26
N GLN A 737 -7.32 -42.54 -40.80
CA GLN A 737 -7.45 -43.95 -41.19
C GLN A 737 -6.46 -44.34 -42.30
N LEU A 738 -6.31 -43.49 -43.32
CA LEU A 738 -5.34 -43.69 -44.40
C LEU A 738 -3.88 -43.63 -43.90
N ASP A 739 -3.55 -42.67 -43.04
CA ASP A 739 -2.22 -42.55 -42.43
C ASP A 739 -1.91 -43.68 -41.42
N THR A 740 -2.93 -44.15 -40.69
CA THR A 740 -2.77 -45.24 -39.71
C THR A 740 -2.58 -46.59 -40.41
N GLU A 741 -3.26 -46.84 -41.53
CA GLU A 741 -3.06 -48.05 -42.34
C GLU A 741 -1.67 -48.08 -42.99
N ALA A 742 -1.21 -46.94 -43.52
CA ALA A 742 0.14 -46.80 -44.09
C ALA A 742 1.25 -46.90 -43.03
N GLY A 743 1.06 -46.27 -41.87
CA GLY A 743 1.98 -46.33 -40.74
C GLY A 743 2.04 -47.72 -40.10
N ALA A 744 0.89 -48.38 -39.91
CA ALA A 744 0.83 -49.70 -39.28
C ALA A 744 1.53 -50.78 -40.10
N ARG A 745 1.57 -50.71 -41.44
CA ARG A 745 2.32 -51.68 -42.27
C ARG A 745 3.84 -51.54 -42.08
N VAL A 746 4.38 -50.32 -42.07
CA VAL A 746 5.82 -50.06 -41.91
C VAL A 746 6.29 -50.30 -40.46
N GLN A 747 5.44 -50.00 -39.48
CA GLN A 747 5.75 -50.18 -38.06
C GLN A 747 5.80 -51.68 -37.68
N ARG A 748 4.86 -52.50 -38.17
CA ARG A 748 4.78 -53.94 -37.90
C ARG A 748 6.05 -54.70 -38.34
N GLU A 749 6.67 -54.28 -39.43
CA GLU A 749 7.86 -54.95 -39.98
C GLU A 749 9.15 -54.55 -39.25
N ARG A 750 9.26 -53.28 -38.84
CA ARG A 750 10.37 -52.80 -38.00
C ARG A 750 10.31 -53.32 -36.56
N GLU A 751 9.11 -53.46 -36.00
CA GLU A 751 8.91 -54.00 -34.65
C GLU A 751 9.33 -55.48 -34.58
N ARG A 752 9.00 -56.31 -35.59
CA ARG A 752 9.45 -57.71 -35.64
C ARG A 752 10.98 -57.87 -35.59
N GLN A 753 11.71 -57.05 -36.34
CA GLN A 753 13.18 -57.09 -36.37
C GLN A 753 13.81 -56.56 -35.07
N ARG A 754 13.24 -55.49 -34.50
CA ARG A 754 13.72 -54.91 -33.23
C ARG A 754 13.53 -55.86 -32.05
N MET A 755 12.40 -56.58 -32.00
CA MET A 755 12.12 -57.49 -30.89
C MET A 755 13.08 -58.69 -30.85
N ALA A 756 13.51 -59.21 -32.00
CA ALA A 756 14.45 -60.33 -32.06
C ALA A 756 15.87 -59.94 -31.57
N LEU A 757 16.35 -58.76 -31.93
CA LEU A 757 17.65 -58.25 -31.47
C LEU A 757 17.65 -57.93 -29.97
N GLN A 758 16.52 -57.45 -29.45
CA GLN A 758 16.36 -57.08 -28.05
C GLN A 758 16.28 -58.30 -27.12
N GLU A 759 15.75 -59.44 -27.59
CA GLU A 759 15.74 -60.69 -26.82
C GLU A 759 17.17 -61.22 -26.58
N ALA A 760 18.02 -61.20 -27.61
CA ALA A 760 19.41 -61.63 -27.50
C ALA A 760 20.24 -60.75 -26.53
N ALA A 761 20.07 -59.42 -26.61
CA ALA A 761 20.78 -58.49 -25.74
C ALA A 761 20.36 -58.59 -24.26
N LEU A 762 19.07 -58.82 -23.98
CA LEU A 762 18.57 -58.98 -22.62
C LEU A 762 19.04 -60.30 -21.98
N GLY A 763 19.25 -61.35 -22.77
CA GLY A 763 19.82 -62.62 -22.31
C GLY A 763 21.27 -62.49 -21.83
N GLU A 764 22.12 -61.82 -22.62
CA GLU A 764 23.54 -61.58 -22.26
C GLU A 764 23.68 -60.71 -21.00
N ALA A 765 22.81 -59.70 -20.84
CA ALA A 765 22.81 -58.82 -19.67
C ALA A 765 22.46 -59.56 -18.36
N LEU A 766 21.54 -60.53 -18.41
CA LEU A 766 21.18 -61.35 -17.25
C LEU A 766 22.35 -62.22 -16.78
N GLU A 767 23.05 -62.88 -17.69
CA GLU A 767 24.22 -63.70 -17.35
C GLU A 767 25.39 -62.88 -16.79
N ALA A 768 25.54 -61.62 -17.20
CA ALA A 768 26.54 -60.71 -16.67
C ALA A 768 26.22 -60.26 -15.23
N ALA A 769 24.95 -59.90 -14.96
CA ALA A 769 24.51 -59.49 -13.63
C ALA A 769 24.63 -60.63 -12.59
N GLU A 770 24.27 -61.86 -12.97
CA GLU A 770 24.40 -63.04 -12.10
C GLU A 770 25.87 -63.34 -11.71
N ARG A 771 26.83 -63.02 -12.57
CA ARG A 771 28.27 -63.17 -12.27
C ARG A 771 28.78 -62.13 -11.28
N SER A 772 28.30 -60.88 -11.37
CA SER A 772 28.69 -59.78 -10.46
C SER A 772 28.26 -60.03 -9.01
N LEU A 773 27.09 -60.66 -8.82
CA LEU A 773 26.49 -60.88 -7.50
C LEU A 773 27.22 -61.91 -6.61
N ARG A 774 27.94 -62.86 -7.21
CA ARG A 774 28.51 -64.05 -6.50
C ARG A 774 29.44 -63.72 -5.33
N PRO A 775 30.40 -62.77 -5.41
CA PRO A 775 31.27 -62.42 -4.28
C PRO A 775 30.50 -61.81 -3.09
N GLY A 776 29.41 -61.10 -3.37
CA GLY A 776 28.55 -60.50 -2.37
C GLY A 776 27.80 -61.55 -1.53
N LEU A 777 27.33 -62.63 -2.15
CA LEU A 777 26.63 -63.73 -1.45
C LEU A 777 27.52 -64.42 -0.41
N ALA A 778 28.83 -64.55 -0.70
CA ALA A 778 29.79 -65.12 0.24
C ALA A 778 30.00 -64.23 1.49
N THR A 779 29.94 -62.91 1.35
CA THR A 779 30.05 -61.94 2.46
C THR A 779 28.86 -62.04 3.42
N LEU A 780 27.69 -62.45 2.90
CA LEU A 780 26.47 -62.70 3.68
C LEU A 780 26.39 -64.12 4.27
N GLY A 781 27.42 -64.95 4.07
CA GLY A 781 27.43 -66.35 4.52
C GLY A 781 26.44 -67.26 3.78
N LEU A 782 26.03 -66.90 2.56
CA LEU A 782 25.09 -67.65 1.73
C LEU A 782 25.80 -68.44 0.62
N ALA A 783 25.16 -69.52 0.14
CA ALA A 783 25.67 -70.31 -0.98
C ALA A 783 25.68 -69.51 -2.31
N PRO A 784 26.61 -69.80 -3.24
CA PRO A 784 26.76 -69.04 -4.49
C PRO A 784 25.56 -69.15 -5.46
N GLU A 785 24.66 -70.11 -5.26
CA GLU A 785 23.41 -70.29 -6.01
C GLU A 785 22.17 -69.71 -5.28
N ALA A 786 22.35 -68.99 -4.16
CA ALA A 786 21.25 -68.41 -3.42
C ALA A 786 20.50 -67.36 -4.26
N GLY A 787 19.17 -67.49 -4.34
CA GLY A 787 18.33 -66.55 -5.07
C GLY A 787 18.36 -65.14 -4.48
N THR A 788 18.08 -64.12 -5.32
CA THR A 788 18.13 -62.70 -4.92
C THR A 788 17.24 -62.36 -3.72
N GLN A 789 16.10 -63.06 -3.58
CA GLN A 789 15.19 -62.91 -2.43
C GLN A 789 15.79 -63.43 -1.12
N VAL A 790 16.56 -64.53 -1.16
CA VAL A 790 17.22 -65.10 0.03
C VAL A 790 18.36 -64.19 0.49
N ALA A 791 19.08 -63.58 -0.45
CA ALA A 791 20.12 -62.60 -0.15
C ALA A 791 19.58 -61.30 0.46
N ARG A 792 18.44 -60.78 -0.04
CA ARG A 792 17.77 -59.60 0.56
C ARG A 792 17.24 -59.89 1.96
N ALA A 793 16.60 -61.04 2.17
CA ALA A 793 16.12 -61.44 3.49
C ALA A 793 17.27 -61.48 4.52
N ARG A 794 18.46 -61.95 4.12
CA ARG A 794 19.63 -61.97 5.02
C ARG A 794 20.20 -60.57 5.30
N LEU A 795 20.17 -59.65 4.32
CA LEU A 795 20.54 -58.25 4.52
C LEU A 795 19.56 -57.54 5.47
N ASP A 796 18.26 -57.79 5.33
CA ASP A 796 17.22 -57.22 6.19
C ASP A 796 17.36 -57.67 7.65
N GLU A 797 17.66 -58.95 7.88
CA GLU A 797 17.93 -59.47 9.22
C GLU A 797 19.14 -58.80 9.90
N LEU A 798 20.22 -58.57 9.16
CA LEU A 798 21.42 -57.86 9.65
C LEU A 798 21.14 -56.37 9.91
N ASP A 799 20.30 -55.75 9.09
CA ASP A 799 19.84 -54.36 9.24
C ASP A 799 18.97 -54.19 10.50
N GLU A 800 18.04 -55.12 10.74
CA GLU A 800 17.19 -55.14 11.93
C GLU A 800 18.02 -55.28 13.20
N LEU A 801 19.05 -56.13 13.17
CA LEU A 801 19.99 -56.30 14.26
C LEU A 801 20.75 -54.99 14.56
N ALA A 802 21.26 -54.30 13.53
CA ALA A 802 21.96 -53.02 13.69
C ALA A 802 21.04 -51.91 14.24
N ARG A 803 19.78 -51.86 13.78
CA ARG A 803 18.79 -50.88 14.26
C ARG A 803 18.38 -51.15 15.71
N ALA A 804 18.18 -52.41 16.09
CA ALA A 804 17.90 -52.78 17.47
C ALA A 804 19.04 -52.37 18.41
N GLN A 805 20.29 -52.54 17.99
CA GLN A 805 21.46 -52.11 18.75
C GLN A 805 21.55 -50.58 18.92
N GLN A 806 21.17 -49.80 17.89
CA GLN A 806 21.11 -48.34 18.00
C GLN A 806 19.99 -47.86 18.91
N ARG A 807 18.80 -48.46 18.83
CA ARG A 807 17.67 -48.13 19.72
C ARG A 807 17.99 -48.45 21.18
N MET A 808 18.66 -49.57 21.43
CA MET A 808 19.16 -49.91 22.77
C MET A 808 20.07 -48.81 23.33
N ARG A 809 21.08 -48.36 22.57
CA ARG A 809 22.00 -47.27 22.99
C ARG A 809 21.29 -45.94 23.23
N ALA A 810 20.31 -45.60 22.39
CA ALA A 810 19.53 -44.37 22.53
C ALA A 810 18.63 -44.39 23.77
N ALA A 811 18.01 -45.54 24.07
CA ALA A 811 17.24 -45.73 25.29
C ALA A 811 18.14 -45.67 26.54
N GLU A 812 19.36 -46.22 26.48
CA GLU A 812 20.34 -46.17 27.59
C GLU A 812 20.77 -44.73 27.92
N ALA A 813 20.98 -43.89 26.89
CA ALA A 813 21.30 -42.48 27.09
C ALA A 813 20.13 -41.67 27.70
N ARG A 814 18.88 -41.96 27.30
CA ARG A 814 17.69 -41.32 27.88
C ARG A 814 17.49 -41.70 29.34
N LEU A 815 17.70 -42.96 29.67
CA LEU A 815 17.64 -43.46 31.05
C LEU A 815 18.64 -42.73 31.95
N GLN A 816 19.89 -42.54 31.49
CA GLN A 816 20.90 -41.81 32.25
C GLN A 816 20.52 -40.34 32.45
N HIS A 817 20.05 -39.66 31.40
CA HIS A 817 19.69 -38.23 31.48
C HIS A 817 18.52 -37.97 32.45
N ALA A 818 17.46 -38.79 32.40
CA ALA A 818 16.32 -38.66 33.30
C ALA A 818 16.71 -38.97 34.76
N SER A 819 17.64 -39.91 34.97
CA SER A 819 18.18 -40.23 36.31
C SER A 819 18.98 -39.06 36.89
N ASP A 820 19.84 -38.43 36.10
CA ASP A 820 20.67 -37.32 36.56
C ASP A 820 19.83 -36.08 36.89
N ALA A 821 18.77 -35.81 36.13
CA ALA A 821 17.86 -34.68 36.36
C ALA A 821 17.09 -34.80 37.69
N LEU A 822 16.66 -36.00 38.06
CA LEU A 822 15.97 -36.24 39.34
C LEU A 822 16.92 -36.08 40.54
N ALA A 823 18.17 -36.54 40.43
CA ALA A 823 19.16 -36.42 41.49
C ALA A 823 19.49 -34.96 41.86
N VAL A 824 19.47 -34.04 40.88
CA VAL A 824 19.70 -32.61 41.13
C VAL A 824 18.57 -31.97 41.93
N LEU A 825 17.31 -32.36 41.66
CA LEU A 825 16.15 -31.84 42.39
C LEU A 825 16.14 -32.33 43.84
N ASP A 826 16.43 -33.63 44.06
CA ASP A 826 16.53 -34.21 45.41
C ASP A 826 17.63 -33.53 46.24
N ALA A 827 18.79 -33.22 45.63
CA ALA A 827 19.87 -32.49 46.30
C ALA A 827 19.47 -31.06 46.70
N ALA A 828 18.73 -30.35 45.84
CA ALA A 828 18.25 -28.99 46.14
C ALA A 828 17.21 -28.97 47.28
N ALA A 829 16.33 -29.98 47.34
CA ALA A 829 15.37 -30.13 48.43
C ALA A 829 16.06 -30.48 49.77
N ALA A 830 17.09 -31.33 49.74
CA ALA A 830 17.86 -31.67 50.94
C ALA A 830 18.64 -30.47 51.51
N ALA A 831 19.17 -29.59 50.66
CA ALA A 831 19.87 -28.37 51.09
C ALA A 831 18.92 -27.38 51.80
N ILE A 832 17.71 -27.18 51.27
CA ILE A 832 16.69 -26.34 51.91
C ILE A 832 16.22 -26.95 53.24
N ALA A 833 16.08 -28.27 53.31
CA ALA A 833 15.72 -28.97 54.53
C ALA A 833 16.77 -28.83 55.64
N ALA A 834 18.06 -28.93 55.28
CA ALA A 834 19.15 -28.74 56.23
C ALA A 834 19.18 -27.32 56.83
N GLU A 835 18.97 -26.29 56.01
CA GLU A 835 18.99 -24.89 56.45
C GLU A 835 17.77 -24.54 57.34
N LEU A 836 16.63 -25.19 57.11
CA LEU A 836 15.40 -25.03 57.89
C LEU A 836 15.29 -25.96 59.11
N GLY A 837 16.24 -26.89 59.27
CA GLY A 837 16.21 -27.93 60.30
C GLY A 837 15.13 -29.00 60.10
N ASP A 838 14.58 -29.13 58.90
CA ASP A 838 13.55 -30.10 58.56
C ASP A 838 14.17 -31.49 58.27
N ALA A 839 13.43 -32.57 58.55
CA ALA A 839 13.84 -33.91 58.12
C ALA A 839 13.87 -34.03 56.59
N ALA A 840 14.79 -34.84 56.05
CA ALA A 840 14.92 -35.06 54.61
C ALA A 840 13.58 -35.49 53.99
N PRO A 841 13.11 -34.81 52.92
CA PRO A 841 11.77 -35.03 52.40
C PRO A 841 11.64 -36.38 51.72
N ALA A 842 10.68 -37.20 52.16
CA ALA A 842 10.36 -38.47 51.51
C ALA A 842 9.64 -38.30 50.16
N ASP A 843 8.90 -37.18 50.00
CA ASP A 843 8.28 -36.77 48.75
C ASP A 843 8.52 -35.26 48.54
N LEU A 844 9.20 -34.96 47.43
CA LEU A 844 9.63 -33.62 47.06
C LEU A 844 8.43 -32.66 46.81
N ARG A 845 7.30 -33.18 46.34
CA ARG A 845 6.11 -32.38 46.01
C ARG A 845 5.36 -31.93 47.26
N ILE A 846 5.12 -32.86 48.17
CA ILE A 846 4.48 -32.58 49.47
C ILE A 846 5.35 -31.62 50.29
N TYR A 847 6.67 -31.75 50.17
CA TYR A 847 7.61 -30.87 50.86
C TYR A 847 7.57 -29.43 50.32
N ALA A 848 7.52 -29.25 49.00
CA ALA A 848 7.42 -27.94 48.36
C ALA A 848 6.13 -27.17 48.75
N GLU A 849 4.99 -27.87 48.82
CA GLU A 849 3.72 -27.29 49.24
C GLU A 849 3.75 -26.82 50.70
N ARG A 850 4.34 -27.63 51.61
CA ARG A 850 4.49 -27.29 53.03
C ARG A 850 5.37 -26.06 53.25
N LEU A 851 6.47 -25.94 52.52
CA LEU A 851 7.38 -24.80 52.60
C LEU A 851 6.72 -23.50 52.12
N THR A 852 5.88 -23.58 51.09
CA THR A 852 5.13 -22.43 50.57
C THR A 852 4.16 -21.88 51.62
N ALA A 853 3.42 -22.75 52.29
CA ALA A 853 2.48 -22.35 53.34
C ALA A 853 3.20 -21.69 54.54
N ARG A 854 4.31 -22.28 55.02
CA ARG A 854 5.10 -21.75 56.15
C ARG A 854 5.74 -20.40 55.83
N LEU A 855 6.22 -20.20 54.61
CA LEU A 855 6.81 -18.92 54.18
C LEU A 855 5.77 -17.79 54.19
N SER A 856 4.56 -18.03 53.68
CA SER A 856 3.51 -17.00 53.65
C SER A 856 3.07 -16.54 55.05
N GLY A 857 3.02 -17.46 56.02
CA GLY A 857 2.69 -17.14 57.41
C GLY A 857 3.76 -16.31 58.10
N ALA A 858 5.03 -16.58 57.80
CA ALA A 858 6.15 -15.83 58.36
C ALA A 858 6.22 -14.38 57.84
N GLU A 859 5.97 -14.17 56.54
CA GLU A 859 5.94 -12.83 55.91
C GLU A 859 4.85 -11.93 56.53
N SER A 860 3.64 -12.48 56.76
CA SER A 860 2.53 -11.77 57.40
C SER A 860 2.84 -11.34 58.84
N THR A 861 3.47 -12.22 59.61
CA THR A 861 3.82 -11.97 61.02
C THR A 861 4.89 -10.88 61.17
N ALA A 862 5.87 -10.85 60.26
CA ALA A 862 6.91 -9.81 60.25
C ALA A 862 6.36 -8.41 59.96
N ALA A 863 5.36 -8.29 59.07
CA ALA A 863 4.70 -7.03 58.75
C ALA A 863 3.91 -6.46 59.95
N ALA A 864 3.22 -7.31 60.70
CA ALA A 864 2.45 -6.90 61.88
C ALA A 864 3.33 -6.33 63.01
N LEU A 865 4.53 -6.89 63.22
CA LEU A 865 5.49 -6.44 64.22
C LEU A 865 6.05 -5.04 63.93
N ALA A 866 6.33 -4.73 62.65
CA ALA A 866 6.86 -3.43 62.24
C ALA A 866 5.85 -2.29 62.51
N LEU A 867 4.57 -2.52 62.20
CA LEU A 867 3.51 -1.54 62.40
C LEU A 867 3.29 -1.21 63.89
N ALA A 868 3.35 -2.22 64.76
CA ALA A 868 3.16 -2.03 66.20
C ALA A 868 4.26 -1.17 66.84
N ARG A 869 5.52 -1.32 66.41
CA ARG A 869 6.67 -0.52 66.90
C ARG A 869 6.56 0.96 66.56
N GLN A 870 6.11 1.30 65.36
CA GLN A 870 5.94 2.69 64.93
C GLN A 870 4.85 3.42 65.73
N SER A 871 3.76 2.73 66.07
CA SER A 871 2.67 3.33 66.86
C SER A 871 3.10 3.65 68.30
N LEU A 872 3.99 2.86 68.89
CA LEU A 872 4.48 3.07 70.24
C LEU A 872 5.29 4.36 70.39
N GLU A 873 6.17 4.64 69.44
CA GLU A 873 7.05 5.81 69.46
C GLU A 873 6.23 7.11 69.48
N LYS A 874 5.16 7.17 68.66
CA LYS A 874 4.26 8.33 68.58
C LYS A 874 3.52 8.64 69.88
N ALA A 875 3.12 7.62 70.63
CA ALA A 875 2.38 7.80 71.88
C ALA A 875 3.25 8.48 72.97
N LEU A 876 4.53 8.10 73.07
CA LEU A 876 5.46 8.66 74.06
C LEU A 876 5.78 10.14 73.85
N GLU A 877 5.90 10.57 72.59
CA GLU A 877 6.12 11.99 72.24
C GLU A 877 4.88 12.87 72.50
N SER A 878 3.68 12.28 72.41
CA SER A 878 2.43 12.96 72.70
C SER A 878 2.30 13.29 74.19
N GLN A 879 2.61 12.32 75.06
CA GLN A 879 2.55 12.48 76.52
C GLN A 879 3.39 13.68 77.02
N ALA A 880 4.67 13.76 76.63
CA ALA A 880 5.59 14.79 77.14
C ALA A 880 5.19 16.22 76.75
N ARG A 881 4.45 16.40 75.65
CA ARG A 881 3.94 17.71 75.21
C ARG A 881 2.79 18.19 76.10
N HIS A 882 1.92 17.29 76.53
CA HIS A 882 0.77 17.63 77.36
C HIS A 882 1.19 18.08 78.76
N GLU A 883 2.19 17.48 79.38
CA GLU A 883 2.64 17.86 80.74
C GLU A 883 3.12 19.32 80.83
N ARG A 884 3.88 19.79 79.83
CA ARG A 884 4.38 21.19 79.80
C ARG A 884 3.27 22.23 79.62
N ALA A 885 2.19 21.87 78.93
CA ALA A 885 1.06 22.76 78.70
C ALA A 885 0.24 23.02 79.97
N ALA A 886 0.23 22.09 80.93
CA ALA A 886 -0.54 22.21 82.16
C ALA A 886 0.02 23.30 83.10
N GLU A 887 1.33 23.48 83.13
CA GLU A 887 2.00 24.39 84.06
C GLU A 887 1.76 25.87 83.70
N ALA A 888 1.88 26.22 82.42
CA ALA A 888 1.68 27.59 81.91
C ALA A 888 0.27 28.16 82.11
N GLN A 889 -0.74 27.31 82.33
CA GLN A 889 -2.12 27.75 82.48
C GLN A 889 -2.46 28.13 83.93
N ARG A 890 -1.76 27.60 84.94
CA ARG A 890 -2.02 27.98 86.34
C ARG A 890 -1.70 29.45 86.63
N ASP A 891 -0.61 29.94 86.04
CA ASP A 891 -0.14 31.30 86.27
C ASP A 891 -1.12 32.37 85.73
N ARG A 892 -1.89 32.02 84.69
CA ARG A 892 -2.86 32.93 84.05
C ARG A 892 -4.11 33.19 84.89
N LEU A 893 -4.54 32.22 85.70
CA LEU A 893 -5.75 32.33 86.53
C LEU A 893 -5.58 33.33 87.68
N ALA A 894 -4.38 33.44 88.24
CA ALA A 894 -4.12 34.32 89.37
C ALA A 894 -4.24 35.82 89.02
N ALA A 895 -3.96 36.20 87.77
CA ALA A 895 -3.99 37.58 87.32
C ALA A 895 -5.41 38.16 87.18
N LEU A 896 -6.41 37.32 86.89
CA LEU A 896 -7.79 37.75 86.61
C LEU A 896 -8.57 38.12 87.88
N CYS A 897 -8.32 37.44 88.99
CA CYS A 897 -8.96 37.70 90.29
C CYS A 897 -8.81 39.17 90.74
N GLY A 898 -7.63 39.76 90.48
CA GLY A 898 -7.33 41.14 90.85
C GLY A 898 -8.14 42.19 90.09
N ALA A 899 -8.56 41.92 88.84
CA ALA A 899 -9.27 42.89 87.98
C ALA A 899 -10.76 43.00 88.31
N ALA A 900 -11.37 41.94 88.84
CA ALA A 900 -12.79 41.90 89.19
C ALA A 900 -13.09 42.26 90.66
N SER A 901 -12.06 42.61 91.44
CA SER A 901 -12.14 42.86 92.90
C SER A 901 -12.72 41.67 93.69
N VAL A 902 -12.27 40.43 93.38
CA VAL A 902 -12.68 39.18 94.04
C VAL A 902 -11.48 38.42 94.63
N GLN A 903 -11.68 37.59 95.66
CA GLN A 903 -10.58 36.98 96.42
C GLN A 903 -10.13 35.60 95.90
N SER A 904 -10.91 34.96 95.03
CA SER A 904 -10.67 33.60 94.53
C SER A 904 -11.06 33.45 93.06
N PRO A 905 -10.38 32.59 92.27
CA PRO A 905 -10.80 32.26 90.90
C PRO A 905 -12.24 31.72 90.80
N ALA A 906 -12.80 31.22 91.92
CA ALA A 906 -14.18 30.75 92.00
C ALA A 906 -15.23 31.87 92.04
N GLU A 907 -14.87 33.11 92.41
CA GLU A 907 -15.77 34.26 92.53
C GLU A 907 -15.81 35.14 91.27
N LEU A 908 -14.83 34.97 90.38
CA LEU A 908 -14.73 35.65 89.08
C LEU A 908 -15.96 35.50 88.17
N PRO A 909 -16.59 34.31 88.06
CA PRO A 909 -17.68 34.10 87.10
C PRO A 909 -18.88 35.03 87.29
N GLU A 910 -19.25 35.36 88.53
CA GLU A 910 -20.48 36.13 88.82
C GLU A 910 -20.29 37.65 88.60
N ALA A 911 -19.07 38.15 88.78
CA ALA A 911 -18.71 39.53 88.47
C ALA A 911 -18.55 39.74 86.95
N GLU A 912 -17.94 38.77 86.27
CA GLU A 912 -17.86 38.66 84.81
C GLU A 912 -19.24 38.69 84.16
N GLU A 913 -20.20 37.90 84.68
CA GLU A 913 -21.55 37.76 84.14
C GLU A 913 -22.33 39.08 84.12
N ARG A 914 -22.29 39.85 85.21
CA ARG A 914 -23.05 41.11 85.34
C ARG A 914 -22.48 42.22 84.46
N SER A 915 -21.15 42.33 84.39
CA SER A 915 -20.44 43.22 83.46
C SER A 915 -20.78 42.92 82.00
N ARG A 916 -20.74 41.62 81.66
CA ARG A 916 -20.99 41.12 80.32
C ARG A 916 -22.42 41.42 79.88
N ARG A 917 -23.43 41.03 80.68
CA ARG A 917 -24.86 41.20 80.32
C ARG A 917 -25.24 42.66 80.04
N ARG A 918 -24.69 43.61 80.79
CA ARG A 918 -24.94 45.04 80.59
C ARG A 918 -24.34 45.55 79.28
N ARG A 919 -23.08 45.22 79.00
CA ARG A 919 -22.40 45.61 77.76
C ARG A 919 -23.06 44.98 76.54
N GLU A 920 -23.40 43.71 76.64
CA GLU A 920 -24.06 42.99 75.56
C GLU A 920 -25.45 43.55 75.25
N ALA A 921 -26.22 43.99 76.24
CA ALA A 921 -27.54 44.57 75.99
C ALA A 921 -27.44 45.90 75.22
N GLN A 922 -26.46 46.76 75.56
CA GLN A 922 -26.23 48.04 74.88
C GLN A 922 -25.74 47.84 73.45
N VAL A 923 -24.71 47.01 73.30
CA VAL A 923 -24.16 46.69 71.99
C VAL A 923 -25.22 46.01 71.11
N ARG A 924 -26.09 45.15 71.68
CA ARG A 924 -27.16 44.49 70.91
C ARG A 924 -28.19 45.48 70.38
N LEU A 925 -28.56 46.52 71.12
CA LEU A 925 -29.54 47.50 70.64
C LEU A 925 -28.99 48.40 69.53
N ASP A 926 -27.77 48.90 69.72
CA ASP A 926 -27.10 49.76 68.74
C ASP A 926 -26.72 48.98 67.48
N SER A 927 -26.22 47.75 67.65
CA SER A 927 -25.93 46.84 66.56
C SER A 927 -27.20 46.46 65.80
N ALA A 928 -28.29 46.07 66.48
CA ALA A 928 -29.52 45.70 65.80
C ALA A 928 -30.09 46.87 64.98
N SER A 929 -30.01 48.10 65.48
CA SER A 929 -30.51 49.29 64.77
C SER A 929 -29.67 49.64 63.53
N VAL A 930 -28.34 49.60 63.64
CA VAL A 930 -27.42 49.83 62.50
C VAL A 930 -27.52 48.68 61.48
N GLN A 931 -27.58 47.44 61.96
CA GLN A 931 -27.69 46.27 61.11
C GLN A 931 -29.03 46.21 60.39
N LEU A 932 -30.14 46.65 61.01
CA LEU A 932 -31.43 46.77 60.32
C LEU A 932 -31.36 47.78 59.16
N ALA A 933 -30.76 48.95 59.39
CA ALA A 933 -30.60 49.98 58.37
C ALA A 933 -29.63 49.58 57.25
N GLN A 934 -28.68 48.68 57.52
CA GLN A 934 -27.77 48.12 56.54
C GLN A 934 -28.35 46.91 55.79
N ALA A 935 -29.13 46.07 56.48
CA ALA A 935 -29.67 44.82 55.94
C ALA A 935 -30.86 45.05 55.01
N SER A 936 -31.63 46.11 55.21
CA SER A 936 -32.72 46.46 54.29
C SER A 936 -32.88 47.95 54.11
N ARG A 937 -33.19 48.34 52.87
CA ARG A 937 -33.62 49.71 52.52
C ARG A 937 -35.11 49.93 52.75
N ARG A 938 -35.87 48.88 53.09
CA ARG A 938 -37.29 48.97 53.41
C ARG A 938 -37.44 49.48 54.84
N ALA A 939 -38.50 50.24 55.11
CA ALA A 939 -38.75 50.72 56.47
C ALA A 939 -39.01 49.54 57.43
N PRO A 940 -38.62 49.62 58.71
CA PRO A 940 -38.88 48.55 59.70
C PRO A 940 -40.34 48.09 59.74
N GLU A 941 -41.29 48.98 59.45
CA GLU A 941 -42.73 48.72 59.39
C GLU A 941 -43.13 47.89 58.16
N GLN A 942 -42.48 48.09 57.01
CA GLN A 942 -42.70 47.29 55.80
C GLN A 942 -42.12 45.88 55.93
N LEU A 943 -41.00 45.75 56.63
CA LEU A 943 -40.38 44.45 56.94
C LEU A 943 -41.24 43.64 57.91
N ARG A 944 -41.86 44.30 58.90
CA ARG A 944 -42.86 43.68 59.77
C ARG A 944 -44.08 43.17 59.00
N ALA A 945 -44.52 43.88 57.95
CA ALA A 945 -45.65 43.45 57.11
C ALA A 945 -45.31 42.22 56.25
N LEU A 946 -44.11 42.15 55.67
CA LEU A 946 -43.63 40.98 54.91
C LEU A 946 -43.40 39.74 55.81
N LEU A 947 -43.18 39.94 57.11
CA LEU A 947 -43.03 38.89 58.13
C LEU A 947 -44.35 38.51 58.82
N ALA A 948 -45.48 39.15 58.49
CA ALA A 948 -46.74 38.97 59.22
C ALA A 948 -47.28 37.53 59.17
N ASP A 949 -47.09 36.85 58.04
CA ASP A 949 -47.54 35.47 57.79
C ASP A 949 -46.36 34.46 57.66
N LEU A 950 -45.13 34.91 57.91
CA LEU A 950 -43.90 34.12 57.76
C LEU A 950 -43.12 34.11 59.08
N ASP A 951 -43.15 32.99 59.79
CA ASP A 951 -42.32 32.78 60.98
C ASP A 951 -40.92 32.29 60.60
N SER A 952 -40.00 32.23 61.58
CA SER A 952 -38.62 31.77 61.34
C SER A 952 -38.59 30.35 60.76
N ALA A 953 -39.48 29.47 61.20
CA ALA A 953 -39.54 28.09 60.74
C ALA A 953 -40.00 27.99 59.28
N ALA A 954 -40.94 28.82 58.85
CA ALA A 954 -41.40 28.92 57.48
C ALA A 954 -40.31 29.50 56.57
N ILE A 955 -39.60 30.54 57.02
CA ILE A 955 -38.48 31.14 56.25
C ILE A 955 -37.33 30.15 56.11
N ASP A 956 -36.93 29.46 57.19
CA ASP A 956 -35.87 28.46 57.15
C ASP A 956 -36.28 27.23 56.29
N ALA A 957 -37.53 26.80 56.36
CA ALA A 957 -38.04 25.70 55.54
C ALA A 957 -38.08 26.07 54.04
N GLU A 958 -38.49 27.29 53.72
CA GLU A 958 -38.53 27.78 52.33
C GLU A 958 -37.13 28.08 51.78
N GLU A 959 -36.22 28.61 52.60
CA GLU A 959 -34.81 28.81 52.25
C GLU A 959 -34.09 27.47 52.09
N ALA A 960 -34.31 26.48 52.96
CA ALA A 960 -33.76 25.14 52.82
C ALA A 960 -34.28 24.45 51.56
N ALA A 961 -35.57 24.58 51.26
CA ALA A 961 -36.16 24.09 50.02
C ALA A 961 -35.55 24.79 48.78
N CYS A 962 -35.35 26.11 48.84
CA CYS A 962 -34.71 26.86 47.77
C CYS A 962 -33.21 26.55 47.65
N GLY A 963 -32.49 26.33 48.75
CA GLY A 963 -31.08 25.97 48.77
C GLY A 963 -30.81 24.55 48.25
N GLN A 964 -31.69 23.59 48.58
CA GLN A 964 -31.66 22.26 47.98
C GLN A 964 -31.89 22.32 46.47
N ARG A 965 -32.89 23.11 46.04
CA ARG A 965 -33.13 23.36 44.61
C ARG A 965 -31.94 24.07 43.96
N GLN A 966 -31.28 25.01 44.63
CA GLN A 966 -30.11 25.70 44.11
C GLN A 966 -28.94 24.73 43.92
N HIS A 967 -28.68 23.85 44.88
CA HIS A 967 -27.63 22.85 44.77
C HIS A 967 -27.88 21.89 43.60
N GLN A 968 -29.11 21.38 43.49
CA GLN A 968 -29.53 20.52 42.39
C GLN A 968 -29.41 21.24 41.04
N LEU A 969 -29.79 22.53 41.00
CA LEU A 969 -29.71 23.35 39.81
C LEU A 969 -28.27 23.74 39.45
N GLU A 970 -27.39 23.95 40.42
CA GLU A 970 -25.97 24.24 40.19
C GLU A 970 -25.23 23.02 39.65
N GLU A 971 -25.52 21.82 40.15
CA GLU A 971 -25.01 20.57 39.57
C GLU A 971 -25.52 20.39 38.14
N SER A 972 -26.83 20.58 37.93
CA SER A 972 -27.44 20.53 36.60
C SER A 972 -26.85 21.59 35.65
N LEU A 973 -26.55 22.80 36.14
CA LEU A 973 -25.91 23.87 35.37
C LEU A 973 -24.45 23.56 35.04
N ARG A 974 -23.69 22.97 35.96
CA ARG A 974 -22.31 22.53 35.69
C ARG A 974 -22.29 21.43 34.65
N GLU A 975 -23.22 20.47 34.75
CA GLU A 975 -23.38 19.41 33.77
C GLU A 975 -23.84 19.95 32.42
N ALA A 976 -24.84 20.83 32.39
CA ALA A 976 -25.34 21.46 31.17
C ALA A 976 -24.29 22.35 30.48
N ARG A 977 -23.49 23.12 31.24
CA ARG A 977 -22.35 23.89 30.70
C ARG A 977 -21.27 22.99 30.13
N ARG A 978 -20.91 21.91 30.84
CA ARG A 978 -19.95 20.92 30.32
C ARG A 978 -20.48 20.24 29.06
N ALA A 979 -21.78 19.92 29.01
CA ALA A 979 -22.42 19.32 27.85
C ALA A 979 -22.48 20.28 26.66
N GLU A 980 -22.84 21.54 26.88
CA GLU A 980 -22.85 22.59 25.84
C GLU A 980 -21.43 22.86 25.32
N GLU A 981 -20.45 23.01 26.21
CA GLU A 981 -19.06 23.27 25.84
C GLU A 981 -18.43 22.08 25.11
N ALA A 982 -18.70 20.86 25.56
CA ALA A 982 -18.28 19.65 24.87
C ALA A 982 -18.95 19.52 23.49
N ALA A 983 -20.25 19.83 23.37
CA ALA A 983 -20.95 19.82 22.09
C ALA A 983 -20.43 20.93 21.14
N ARG A 984 -20.13 22.12 21.66
CA ARG A 984 -19.56 23.24 20.92
C ARG A 984 -18.14 22.93 20.41
N LEU A 985 -17.28 22.39 21.27
CA LEU A 985 -15.93 21.97 20.89
C LEU A 985 -15.97 20.79 19.89
N ALA A 986 -16.90 19.84 20.05
CA ALA A 986 -17.11 18.77 19.10
C ALA A 986 -17.59 19.28 17.72
N LEU A 987 -18.38 20.35 17.70
CA LEU A 987 -18.83 21.02 16.47
C LEU A 987 -17.69 21.81 15.80
N GLN A 988 -16.89 22.54 16.58
CA GLN A 988 -15.72 23.29 16.11
C GLN A 988 -14.58 22.38 15.62
N ALA A 989 -14.42 21.18 16.21
CA ALA A 989 -13.46 20.18 15.76
C ALA A 989 -13.84 19.54 14.40
N ILE A 990 -15.04 19.81 13.88
CA ILE A 990 -15.46 19.44 12.52
C ILE A 990 -15.19 20.61 11.57
N ASP A 991 -13.99 21.19 11.63
CA ASP A 991 -13.50 22.05 10.56
C ASP A 991 -12.89 21.18 9.46
N GLY A 992 -13.77 20.57 8.66
CA GLY A 992 -13.42 19.71 7.53
C GLY A 992 -12.93 20.48 6.30
N ALA A 993 -12.93 21.82 6.34
CA ALA A 993 -12.55 22.66 5.22
C ALA A 993 -11.04 22.56 4.93
N ASP A 994 -10.20 22.57 5.97
CA ASP A 994 -8.74 22.47 5.83
C ASP A 994 -8.31 21.08 5.39
N THR A 995 -8.95 20.03 5.90
CA THR A 995 -8.69 18.65 5.46
C THR A 995 -9.20 18.42 4.04
N ALA A 996 -10.40 18.86 3.68
CA ALA A 996 -10.90 18.73 2.31
C ALA A 996 -10.06 19.54 1.30
N ALA A 997 -9.56 20.72 1.67
CA ALA A 997 -8.65 21.51 0.84
C ALA A 997 -7.29 20.83 0.65
N ALA A 998 -6.68 20.32 1.73
CA ALA A 998 -5.42 19.59 1.68
C ALA A 998 -5.52 18.30 0.86
N GLU A 999 -6.59 17.52 1.03
CA GLU A 999 -6.84 16.30 0.26
C GLU A 999 -7.09 16.61 -1.23
N ARG A 1000 -7.78 17.71 -1.55
CA ARG A 1000 -7.97 18.16 -2.94
C ARG A 1000 -6.65 18.60 -3.59
N GLU A 1001 -5.77 19.26 -2.85
CA GLU A 1001 -4.43 19.60 -3.33
C GLU A 1001 -3.58 18.35 -3.55
N ALA A 1002 -3.63 17.37 -2.64
CA ALA A 1002 -2.95 16.09 -2.76
C ALA A 1002 -3.43 15.29 -3.97
N MET A 1003 -4.75 15.28 -4.25
CA MET A 1003 -5.32 14.69 -5.47
C MET A 1003 -4.78 15.37 -6.74
N ALA A 1004 -4.73 16.70 -6.80
CA ALA A 1004 -4.19 17.43 -7.95
C ALA A 1004 -2.70 17.12 -8.19
N ARG A 1005 -1.91 16.99 -7.11
CA ARG A 1005 -0.50 16.57 -7.19
C ARG A 1005 -0.37 15.13 -7.72
N ALA A 1006 -1.22 14.21 -7.28
CA ALA A 1006 -1.24 12.83 -7.77
C ALA A 1006 -1.60 12.77 -9.26
N GLU A 1007 -2.62 13.53 -9.69
CA GLU A 1007 -3.04 13.63 -11.09
C GLU A 1007 -1.91 14.20 -11.98
N ALA A 1008 -1.26 15.27 -11.54
CA ALA A 1008 -0.12 15.86 -12.26
C ALA A 1008 1.03 14.85 -12.42
N ARG A 1009 1.26 14.01 -11.41
CA ARG A 1009 2.32 12.99 -11.40
C ARG A 1009 2.00 11.82 -12.34
N VAL A 1010 0.73 11.44 -12.49
CA VAL A 1010 0.26 10.54 -13.56
C VAL A 1010 0.49 11.17 -14.93
N ARG A 1011 0.02 12.40 -15.14
CA ARG A 1011 0.12 13.13 -16.42
C ARG A 1011 1.57 13.30 -16.88
N ALA A 1012 2.49 13.59 -15.96
CA ALA A 1012 3.92 13.71 -16.24
C ALA A 1012 4.60 12.36 -16.58
N SER A 1013 4.07 11.25 -16.09
CA SER A 1013 4.66 9.91 -16.27
C SER A 1013 4.18 9.22 -17.55
N ILE A 1014 2.99 9.57 -18.06
CA ILE A 1014 2.40 8.98 -19.28
C ILE A 1014 3.31 9.10 -20.52
N PRO A 1015 3.88 10.27 -20.88
CA PRO A 1015 4.68 10.39 -22.10
C PRO A 1015 5.90 9.46 -22.13
N ALA A 1016 6.57 9.29 -20.98
CA ALA A 1016 7.70 8.39 -20.86
C ALA A 1016 7.29 6.92 -20.99
N TRP A 1017 6.17 6.53 -20.36
CA TRP A 1017 5.61 5.19 -20.50
C TRP A 1017 5.17 4.88 -21.95
N VAL A 1018 4.42 5.78 -22.59
CA VAL A 1018 3.97 5.64 -23.98
C VAL A 1018 5.17 5.49 -24.90
N ARG A 1019 6.19 6.33 -24.75
CA ARG A 1019 7.43 6.24 -25.53
C ARG A 1019 8.10 4.87 -25.40
N SER A 1020 8.27 4.34 -24.18
CA SER A 1020 8.88 3.03 -23.97
C SER A 1020 8.05 1.90 -24.58
N ARG A 1021 6.71 1.92 -24.44
CA ARG A 1021 5.82 0.92 -25.05
C ARG A 1021 5.78 1.02 -26.57
N LEU A 1022 5.75 2.22 -27.12
CA LEU A 1022 5.75 2.44 -28.57
C LEU A 1022 7.08 2.00 -29.19
N ALA A 1023 8.21 2.36 -28.56
CA ALA A 1023 9.54 1.90 -28.97
C ALA A 1023 9.66 0.37 -28.90
N HIS A 1024 9.15 -0.25 -27.84
CA HIS A 1024 9.10 -1.71 -27.74
C HIS A 1024 8.26 -2.31 -28.88
N ALA A 1025 7.04 -1.81 -29.11
CA ALA A 1025 6.15 -2.33 -30.14
C ALA A 1025 6.74 -2.20 -31.54
N LEU A 1026 7.31 -1.03 -31.87
CA LEU A 1026 7.95 -0.79 -33.17
C LEU A 1026 9.19 -1.68 -33.37
N LEU A 1027 10.02 -1.86 -32.34
CA LEU A 1027 11.19 -2.72 -32.42
C LEU A 1027 10.80 -4.21 -32.55
N ALA A 1028 9.77 -4.64 -31.83
CA ALA A 1028 9.24 -6.00 -31.94
C ALA A 1028 8.65 -6.28 -33.33
N GLU A 1029 7.87 -5.34 -33.87
CA GLU A 1029 7.29 -5.42 -35.22
C GLU A 1029 8.40 -5.43 -36.30
N ALA A 1030 9.42 -4.59 -36.16
CA ALA A 1030 10.56 -4.56 -37.06
C ALA A 1030 11.34 -5.89 -37.02
N LEU A 1031 11.52 -6.48 -35.83
CA LEU A 1031 12.14 -7.79 -35.66
C LEU A 1031 11.30 -8.90 -36.31
N GLY A 1032 9.96 -8.86 -36.15
CA GLY A 1032 9.04 -9.80 -36.80
C GLY A 1032 9.15 -9.74 -38.33
N ARG A 1033 9.03 -8.55 -38.93
CA ARG A 1033 9.18 -8.36 -40.38
C ARG A 1033 10.56 -8.77 -40.91
N PHE A 1034 11.61 -8.58 -40.12
CA PHE A 1034 12.96 -8.97 -40.49
C PHE A 1034 13.13 -10.50 -40.46
N ARG A 1035 12.55 -11.19 -39.47
CA ARG A 1035 12.48 -12.67 -39.43
C ARG A 1035 11.75 -13.20 -40.66
N ASP A 1036 10.57 -12.68 -40.95
CA ASP A 1036 9.74 -13.15 -42.08
C ASP A 1036 10.45 -13.01 -43.44
N ARG A 1037 11.17 -11.90 -43.64
CA ARG A 1037 11.88 -11.63 -44.91
C ARG A 1037 13.17 -12.44 -45.08
N ALA A 1038 13.87 -12.77 -44.00
CA ALA A 1038 15.20 -13.37 -44.08
C ALA A 1038 15.25 -14.88 -43.80
N GLN A 1039 14.29 -15.41 -43.04
CA GLN A 1039 14.26 -16.82 -42.66
C GLN A 1039 14.02 -17.74 -43.88
N GLY A 1040 13.17 -17.32 -44.83
CA GLY A 1040 12.88 -18.09 -46.05
C GLY A 1040 14.12 -18.35 -46.93
N PRO A 1041 14.81 -17.30 -47.43
CA PRO A 1041 16.02 -17.46 -48.24
C PRO A 1041 17.15 -18.19 -47.52
N MET A 1042 17.37 -17.92 -46.22
CA MET A 1042 18.39 -18.60 -45.43
C MET A 1042 18.10 -20.10 -45.25
N LEU A 1043 16.87 -20.47 -44.90
CA LEU A 1043 16.51 -21.89 -44.76
C LEU A 1043 16.53 -22.61 -46.11
N ALA A 1044 16.21 -21.94 -47.20
CA ALA A 1044 16.32 -22.50 -48.55
C ALA A 1044 17.79 -22.81 -48.91
N ALA A 1045 18.71 -21.86 -48.68
CA ALA A 1045 20.14 -22.08 -48.89
C ALA A 1045 20.71 -23.17 -47.96
N ALA A 1046 20.33 -23.16 -46.68
CA ALA A 1046 20.74 -24.18 -45.71
C ALA A 1046 20.20 -25.56 -46.09
N SER A 1047 18.97 -25.66 -46.61
CA SER A 1047 18.41 -26.90 -47.14
C SER A 1047 19.26 -27.45 -48.28
N GLY A 1048 19.71 -26.58 -49.19
CA GLY A 1048 20.60 -26.96 -50.29
C GLY A 1048 21.93 -27.53 -49.82
N TYR A 1049 22.60 -26.87 -48.87
CA TYR A 1049 23.85 -27.38 -48.30
C TYR A 1049 23.64 -28.68 -47.51
N PHE A 1050 22.61 -28.73 -46.67
CA PHE A 1050 22.32 -29.88 -45.82
C PHE A 1050 21.96 -31.13 -46.63
N ALA A 1051 21.15 -30.96 -47.69
CA ALA A 1051 20.82 -32.06 -48.60
C ALA A 1051 22.07 -32.63 -49.28
N ARG A 1052 23.04 -31.79 -49.62
CA ARG A 1052 24.28 -32.26 -50.26
C ARG A 1052 25.20 -32.95 -49.26
N MET A 1053 25.42 -32.37 -48.09
CA MET A 1053 26.25 -32.95 -47.03
C MET A 1053 25.73 -34.31 -46.55
N THR A 1054 24.41 -34.53 -46.61
CA THR A 1054 23.75 -35.78 -46.19
C THR A 1054 23.48 -36.75 -47.35
N GLY A 1055 23.92 -36.44 -48.57
CA GLY A 1055 23.73 -37.31 -49.74
C GLY A 1055 22.27 -37.45 -50.18
N GLY A 1056 21.44 -36.44 -49.89
CA GLY A 1056 20.01 -36.39 -50.21
C GLY A 1056 19.12 -37.10 -49.20
N GLU A 1057 19.63 -37.51 -48.03
CA GLU A 1057 18.82 -38.09 -46.96
C GLU A 1057 17.79 -37.08 -46.42
N PHE A 1058 18.22 -35.82 -46.28
CA PHE A 1058 17.36 -34.71 -45.86
C PHE A 1058 17.21 -33.71 -47.02
N THR A 1059 15.98 -33.49 -47.47
CA THR A 1059 15.70 -32.71 -48.68
C THR A 1059 15.41 -31.25 -48.38
N ARG A 1060 14.87 -30.94 -47.20
CA ARG A 1060 14.41 -29.60 -46.84
C ARG A 1060 14.50 -29.34 -45.34
N LEU A 1061 14.76 -28.09 -44.97
CA LEU A 1061 14.60 -27.56 -43.62
C LEU A 1061 13.34 -26.70 -43.56
N VAL A 1062 12.50 -26.92 -42.55
CA VAL A 1062 11.20 -26.26 -42.39
C VAL A 1062 11.08 -25.77 -40.95
N GLY A 1063 10.62 -24.53 -40.76
CA GLY A 1063 10.21 -24.05 -39.45
C GLY A 1063 8.80 -24.54 -39.13
N ASP A 1064 8.58 -25.01 -37.90
CA ASP A 1064 7.26 -25.30 -37.36
C ASP A 1064 6.83 -24.17 -36.43
N ASP A 1065 5.88 -23.36 -36.89
CA ASP A 1065 5.31 -22.23 -36.14
C ASP A 1065 4.12 -22.65 -35.25
N SER A 1066 3.78 -23.94 -35.19
CA SER A 1066 2.70 -24.46 -34.33
C SER A 1066 3.08 -24.52 -32.85
N THR A 1067 4.36 -24.36 -32.52
CA THR A 1067 4.88 -24.28 -31.16
C THR A 1067 5.35 -22.87 -30.85
N GLU A 1068 5.10 -22.38 -29.63
CA GLU A 1068 5.71 -21.15 -29.11
C GLU A 1068 6.80 -21.53 -28.07
N PRO A 1069 8.10 -21.36 -28.39
CA PRO A 1069 8.71 -20.83 -29.61
C PRO A 1069 8.77 -21.83 -30.79
N PRO A 1070 8.94 -21.35 -32.05
CA PRO A 1070 8.96 -22.19 -33.25
C PRO A 1070 10.19 -23.11 -33.30
N VAL A 1071 10.00 -24.34 -33.79
CA VAL A 1071 11.04 -25.40 -33.80
C VAL A 1071 11.51 -25.69 -35.24
N LEU A 1072 12.80 -25.99 -35.42
CA LEU A 1072 13.37 -26.36 -36.71
C LEU A 1072 13.20 -27.88 -36.97
N LEU A 1073 12.62 -28.23 -38.11
CA LEU A 1073 12.44 -29.60 -38.57
C LEU A 1073 13.22 -29.85 -39.86
N ALA A 1074 13.80 -31.05 -40.01
CA ALA A 1074 14.34 -31.51 -41.29
C ALA A 1074 13.41 -32.55 -41.92
N GLU A 1075 13.07 -32.33 -43.18
CA GLU A 1075 12.31 -33.26 -44.00
C GLU A 1075 13.26 -34.28 -44.64
N ARG A 1076 12.99 -35.56 -44.40
CA ARG A 1076 13.74 -36.67 -45.00
C ARG A 1076 13.21 -36.96 -46.41
N ARG A 1077 13.99 -37.70 -47.20
CA ARG A 1077 13.60 -38.16 -48.55
C ARG A 1077 12.28 -38.94 -48.61
N ASP A 1078 11.89 -39.58 -47.51
CA ASP A 1078 10.61 -40.31 -47.38
C ASP A 1078 9.43 -39.42 -46.96
N GLY A 1079 9.62 -38.09 -46.90
CA GLY A 1079 8.60 -37.11 -46.51
C GLY A 1079 8.40 -36.96 -45.00
N ARG A 1080 9.09 -37.76 -44.18
CA ARG A 1080 8.98 -37.65 -42.71
C ARG A 1080 9.72 -36.41 -42.22
N ARG A 1081 9.11 -35.69 -41.27
CA ARG A 1081 9.74 -34.56 -40.58
C ARG A 1081 10.40 -35.06 -39.29
N LEU A 1082 11.68 -34.76 -39.14
CA LEU A 1082 12.50 -35.14 -38.00
C LEU A 1082 12.92 -33.87 -37.24
N PRO A 1083 12.65 -33.78 -35.94
CA PRO A 1083 13.15 -32.68 -35.13
C PRO A 1083 14.66 -32.88 -34.85
N VAL A 1084 15.35 -31.83 -34.43
CA VAL A 1084 16.82 -31.86 -34.22
C VAL A 1084 17.22 -32.93 -33.18
N GLU A 1085 16.37 -33.17 -32.18
CA GLU A 1085 16.52 -34.21 -31.15
C GLU A 1085 16.56 -35.63 -31.72
N GLY A 1086 15.96 -35.85 -32.88
CA GLY A 1086 15.96 -37.15 -33.56
C GLY A 1086 17.22 -37.41 -34.40
N MET A 1087 18.14 -36.45 -34.51
CA MET A 1087 19.32 -36.54 -35.39
C MET A 1087 20.54 -37.10 -34.66
N SER A 1088 21.36 -37.87 -35.38
CA SER A 1088 22.67 -38.28 -34.87
C SER A 1088 23.57 -37.07 -34.65
N GLU A 1089 24.54 -37.19 -33.75
CA GLU A 1089 25.49 -36.12 -33.44
C GLU A 1089 26.18 -35.54 -34.69
N GLY A 1090 26.74 -36.40 -35.56
CA GLY A 1090 27.37 -35.95 -36.80
C GLY A 1090 26.39 -35.31 -37.80
N THR A 1091 25.11 -35.69 -37.77
CA THR A 1091 24.07 -35.04 -38.60
C THR A 1091 23.74 -33.64 -38.09
N ARG A 1092 23.78 -33.43 -36.77
CA ARG A 1092 23.56 -32.11 -36.15
C ARG A 1092 24.70 -31.15 -36.43
N ASP A 1093 25.93 -31.65 -36.37
CA ASP A 1093 27.13 -30.91 -36.76
C ASP A 1093 27.05 -30.44 -38.23
N GLN A 1094 26.62 -31.33 -39.13
CA GLN A 1094 26.37 -31.00 -40.55
C GLN A 1094 25.23 -29.98 -40.72
N LEU A 1095 24.14 -30.10 -39.95
CA LEU A 1095 23.04 -29.15 -39.99
C LEU A 1095 23.51 -27.75 -39.56
N TYR A 1096 24.27 -27.68 -38.48
CA TYR A 1096 24.84 -26.42 -38.00
C TYR A 1096 25.81 -25.81 -39.02
N LEU A 1097 26.67 -26.63 -39.64
CA LEU A 1097 27.54 -26.17 -40.73
C LEU A 1097 26.73 -25.64 -41.92
N ALA A 1098 25.69 -26.35 -42.36
CA ALA A 1098 24.83 -25.93 -43.47
C ALA A 1098 24.10 -24.61 -43.19
N LEU A 1099 23.54 -24.44 -41.99
CA LEU A 1099 22.94 -23.18 -41.54
C LEU A 1099 23.98 -22.05 -41.52
N ARG A 1100 25.22 -22.36 -41.12
CA ARG A 1100 26.30 -21.37 -41.07
C ARG A 1100 26.73 -20.93 -42.47
N LEU A 1101 26.88 -21.85 -43.42
CA LEU A 1101 27.21 -21.52 -44.81
C LEU A 1101 26.12 -20.63 -45.43
N ALA A 1102 24.85 -20.97 -45.23
CA ALA A 1102 23.72 -20.18 -45.71
C ALA A 1102 23.68 -18.76 -45.10
N ALA A 1103 23.96 -18.64 -43.80
CA ALA A 1103 24.03 -17.34 -43.14
C ALA A 1103 25.19 -16.47 -43.68
N LEU A 1104 26.34 -17.09 -43.98
CA LEU A 1104 27.48 -16.40 -44.58
C LEU A 1104 27.22 -16.00 -46.04
N GLU A 1105 26.47 -16.80 -46.79
CA GLU A 1105 26.03 -16.47 -48.15
C GLU A 1105 25.12 -15.23 -48.15
N LEU A 1106 24.18 -15.14 -47.20
CA LEU A 1106 23.33 -13.96 -47.03
C LEU A 1106 24.16 -12.71 -46.63
N ARG A 1107 25.15 -12.86 -45.74
CA ARG A 1107 26.09 -11.77 -45.40
C ARG A 1107 26.93 -11.32 -46.60
N ARG A 1108 27.32 -12.24 -47.48
CA ARG A 1108 28.09 -11.93 -48.69
C ARG A 1108 27.30 -11.01 -49.63
N ALA A 1109 25.99 -11.25 -49.74
CA ALA A 1109 25.07 -10.37 -50.48
C ALA A 1109 24.97 -8.97 -49.85
N ALA A 1110 25.10 -8.87 -48.51
CA ALA A 1110 25.21 -7.61 -47.76
C ALA A 1110 26.62 -6.99 -47.73
N GLN A 1111 27.50 -7.40 -48.66
CA GLN A 1111 28.86 -6.88 -48.85
C GLN A 1111 29.92 -7.24 -47.79
N VAL A 1112 29.65 -8.21 -46.92
CA VAL A 1112 30.64 -8.72 -45.95
C VAL A 1112 31.27 -10.01 -46.47
N ASP A 1113 32.50 -9.93 -47.00
CA ASP A 1113 33.16 -11.05 -47.69
C ASP A 1113 34.56 -11.33 -47.15
N LEU A 1114 34.65 -12.33 -46.28
CA LEU A 1114 35.87 -12.75 -45.60
C LEU A 1114 36.08 -14.26 -45.80
N PRO A 1115 37.35 -14.74 -45.78
CA PRO A 1115 37.64 -16.15 -45.85
C PRO A 1115 37.02 -16.92 -44.67
N LEU A 1116 36.38 -18.05 -44.96
CA LEU A 1116 35.91 -19.00 -43.96
C LEU A 1116 37.06 -19.92 -43.56
N LEU A 1117 37.44 -19.89 -42.29
CA LEU A 1117 38.47 -20.72 -41.69
C LEU A 1117 37.81 -21.89 -40.96
N LEU A 1118 38.19 -23.11 -41.30
CA LEU A 1118 37.68 -24.34 -40.70
C LEU A 1118 38.86 -25.11 -40.09
N ASP A 1119 38.83 -25.41 -38.78
CA ASP A 1119 39.89 -26.15 -38.07
C ASP A 1119 39.38 -27.51 -37.61
N ASP A 1120 39.88 -28.58 -38.24
CA ASP A 1120 39.53 -29.98 -37.94
C ASP A 1120 38.01 -30.29 -37.93
N VAL A 1121 37.21 -29.50 -38.65
CA VAL A 1121 35.73 -29.59 -38.70
C VAL A 1121 35.21 -30.92 -39.26
N LEU A 1122 36.04 -31.65 -40.01
CA LEU A 1122 35.69 -32.93 -40.65
C LEU A 1122 36.11 -34.17 -39.84
N MET A 1123 36.68 -34.00 -38.64
CA MET A 1123 37.28 -35.09 -37.86
C MET A 1123 36.30 -36.22 -37.49
N THR A 1124 35.03 -35.89 -37.27
CA THR A 1124 33.98 -36.83 -36.84
C THR A 1124 33.17 -37.43 -38.00
N SER A 1125 33.52 -37.11 -39.25
CA SER A 1125 32.82 -37.59 -40.45
C SER A 1125 33.48 -38.82 -41.05
N ASP A 1126 32.68 -39.83 -41.43
CA ASP A 1126 33.17 -40.93 -42.27
C ASP A 1126 33.60 -40.44 -43.66
N ASP A 1127 34.36 -41.26 -44.40
CA ASP A 1127 34.93 -40.88 -45.71
C ASP A 1127 33.86 -40.41 -46.72
N ARG A 1128 32.68 -41.03 -46.72
CA ARG A 1128 31.59 -40.67 -47.63
C ARG A 1128 31.02 -39.30 -47.25
N ARG A 1129 30.77 -39.06 -45.96
CA ARG A 1129 30.31 -37.76 -45.45
C ARG A 1129 31.35 -36.67 -45.65
N ALA A 1130 32.62 -36.95 -45.35
CA ALA A 1130 33.72 -36.01 -45.54
C ALA A 1130 33.82 -35.58 -47.01
N THR A 1131 33.69 -36.52 -47.94
CA THR A 1131 33.63 -36.25 -49.39
C THR A 1131 32.49 -35.30 -49.76
N LEU A 1132 31.27 -35.56 -49.28
CA LEU A 1132 30.10 -34.73 -49.55
C LEU A 1132 30.21 -33.33 -48.94
N ILE A 1133 30.79 -33.21 -47.74
CA ILE A 1133 31.04 -31.91 -47.10
C ILE A 1133 32.11 -31.13 -47.86
N LEU A 1134 33.20 -31.78 -48.31
CA LEU A 1134 34.23 -31.14 -49.13
C LEU A 1134 33.64 -30.59 -50.45
N GLN A 1135 32.73 -31.32 -51.08
CA GLN A 1135 31.98 -30.83 -52.25
C GLN A 1135 31.10 -29.62 -51.90
N ALA A 1136 30.36 -29.66 -50.80
CA ALA A 1136 29.54 -28.53 -50.35
C ALA A 1136 30.38 -27.27 -50.05
N LEU A 1137 31.55 -27.45 -49.41
CA LEU A 1137 32.51 -26.38 -49.15
C LEU A 1137 33.11 -25.82 -50.43
N ALA A 1138 33.42 -26.67 -51.42
CA ALA A 1138 33.92 -26.23 -52.72
C ALA A 1138 32.90 -25.36 -53.46
N ASP A 1139 31.60 -25.64 -53.33
CA ASP A 1139 30.58 -24.79 -53.94
C ASP A 1139 30.39 -23.46 -53.22
N PHE A 1140 30.40 -23.47 -51.88
CA PHE A 1140 30.41 -22.21 -51.12
C PHE A 1140 31.65 -21.36 -51.45
N ALA A 1141 32.79 -22.02 -51.70
CA ALA A 1141 34.05 -21.39 -52.11
C ALA A 1141 34.05 -20.86 -53.54
N ARG A 1142 33.02 -21.09 -54.38
CA ARG A 1142 33.01 -20.49 -55.74
C ARG A 1142 33.02 -18.97 -55.69
N GLU A 1143 32.31 -18.41 -54.73
CA GLU A 1143 32.12 -16.97 -54.58
C GLU A 1143 32.90 -16.35 -53.41
N GLY A 1144 33.51 -17.16 -52.54
CA GLY A 1144 34.38 -16.70 -51.45
C GLY A 1144 35.60 -17.58 -51.27
N GLN A 1145 36.35 -17.45 -50.18
CA GLN A 1145 37.51 -18.30 -49.89
C GLN A 1145 37.20 -19.19 -48.69
N VAL A 1146 37.55 -20.47 -48.76
CA VAL A 1146 37.45 -21.43 -47.65
C VAL A 1146 38.83 -22.03 -47.41
N ILE A 1147 39.30 -21.97 -46.17
CA ILE A 1147 40.59 -22.52 -45.75
C ILE A 1147 40.31 -23.57 -44.67
N VAL A 1148 40.63 -24.82 -44.96
CA VAL A 1148 40.40 -25.96 -44.08
C VAL A 1148 41.73 -26.47 -43.56
N PHE A 1149 41.94 -26.36 -42.26
CA PHE A 1149 43.07 -26.96 -41.56
C PHE A 1149 42.72 -28.39 -41.15
N THR A 1150 43.63 -29.32 -41.43
CA THR A 1150 43.45 -30.73 -41.07
C THR A 1150 44.79 -31.37 -40.69
N HIS A 1151 44.74 -32.30 -39.74
CA HIS A 1151 45.87 -33.20 -39.43
C HIS A 1151 45.79 -34.56 -40.14
N HIS A 1152 44.69 -34.83 -40.84
CA HIS A 1152 44.41 -36.11 -41.44
C HIS A 1152 44.76 -36.13 -42.93
N ARG A 1153 45.83 -36.84 -43.28
CA ARG A 1153 46.27 -36.98 -44.67
C ARG A 1153 45.21 -37.61 -45.59
N HIS A 1154 44.39 -38.53 -45.07
CA HIS A 1154 43.29 -39.14 -45.84
C HIS A 1154 42.27 -38.10 -46.34
N LEU A 1155 42.03 -37.01 -45.61
CA LEU A 1155 41.13 -35.93 -46.06
C LEU A 1155 41.68 -35.18 -47.28
N VAL A 1156 42.99 -35.08 -47.40
CA VAL A 1156 43.65 -34.50 -48.59
C VAL A 1156 43.47 -35.41 -49.80
N GLU A 1157 43.60 -36.72 -49.61
CA GLU A 1157 43.41 -37.73 -50.67
C GLU A 1157 41.95 -37.79 -51.12
N LEU A 1158 41.00 -37.73 -50.19
CA LEU A 1158 39.57 -37.60 -50.49
C LEU A 1158 39.26 -36.31 -51.25
N ALA A 1159 39.80 -35.17 -50.82
CA ALA A 1159 39.61 -33.91 -51.53
C ALA A 1159 40.14 -33.95 -52.97
N ARG A 1160 41.34 -34.52 -53.18
CA ARG A 1160 41.94 -34.67 -54.52
C ARG A 1160 41.16 -35.62 -55.43
N SER A 1161 40.54 -36.67 -54.87
CA SER A 1161 39.73 -37.59 -55.67
C SER A 1161 38.34 -37.06 -55.98
N ALA A 1162 37.77 -36.24 -55.09
CA ALA A 1162 36.39 -35.77 -55.19
C ALA A 1162 36.23 -34.41 -55.91
N LEU A 1163 37.30 -33.63 -56.03
CA LEU A 1163 37.28 -32.25 -56.55
C LEU A 1163 38.31 -32.07 -57.67
N PRO A 1164 37.99 -31.27 -58.71
CA PRO A 1164 38.95 -30.97 -59.76
C PRO A 1164 40.08 -30.04 -59.27
N GLU A 1165 41.30 -30.22 -59.81
CA GLU A 1165 42.53 -29.53 -59.37
C GLU A 1165 42.48 -28.00 -59.50
N ASP A 1166 41.64 -27.47 -60.39
CA ASP A 1166 41.46 -26.04 -60.61
C ASP A 1166 40.69 -25.34 -59.46
N ARG A 1167 40.00 -26.11 -58.60
CA ARG A 1167 39.18 -25.60 -57.49
C ARG A 1167 39.79 -25.80 -56.11
N LEU A 1168 40.78 -26.69 -56.01
CA LEU A 1168 41.41 -27.11 -54.76
C LEU A 1168 42.89 -26.70 -54.75
N ALA A 1169 43.31 -25.96 -53.72
CA ALA A 1169 44.72 -25.82 -53.38
C ALA A 1169 45.03 -26.71 -52.16
N VAL A 1170 46.18 -27.39 -52.18
CA VAL A 1170 46.68 -28.16 -51.03
C VAL A 1170 48.02 -27.57 -50.61
N LEU A 1171 48.11 -27.15 -49.35
CA LEU A 1171 49.34 -26.66 -48.74
C LEU A 1171 49.78 -27.59 -47.62
N GLU A 1172 51.08 -27.80 -47.52
CA GLU A 1172 51.71 -28.43 -46.36
C GLU A 1172 52.24 -27.34 -45.44
N VAL A 1173 51.91 -27.41 -44.14
CA VAL A 1173 52.50 -26.51 -43.15
C VAL A 1173 53.95 -26.95 -42.91
N PRO A 1174 54.94 -26.08 -43.12
CA PRO A 1174 56.34 -26.42 -42.93
C PRO A 1174 56.60 -26.83 -41.47
N ALA A 1175 57.45 -27.84 -41.25
CA ALA A 1175 57.80 -28.32 -39.91
C ALA A 1175 58.36 -27.16 -39.05
N ALA A 1176 57.89 -27.07 -37.80
CA ALA A 1176 58.28 -26.02 -36.87
C ALA A 1176 59.81 -25.96 -36.73
N SER A 1177 60.37 -24.74 -36.79
CA SER A 1177 61.79 -24.53 -36.55
C SER A 1177 62.11 -24.94 -35.11
N THR A 1178 62.94 -25.97 -34.92
CA THR A 1178 63.47 -26.33 -33.60
C THR A 1178 64.17 -25.12 -33.00
N PRO A 1179 63.94 -24.77 -31.73
CA PRO A 1179 64.64 -23.66 -31.11
C PRO A 1179 66.14 -23.99 -31.10
N VAL A 1180 66.94 -23.15 -31.75
CA VAL A 1180 68.39 -23.19 -31.60
C VAL A 1180 68.67 -22.74 -30.17
N THR A 1181 69.09 -23.68 -29.33
CA THR A 1181 69.60 -23.41 -27.98
C THR A 1181 70.77 -22.43 -28.09
N GLN A 1182 70.63 -21.23 -27.51
CA GLN A 1182 71.74 -20.42 -27.02
C GLN A 1182 71.54 -20.14 -25.55
#